data_AF-A0CFD1-F1
#
_entry.id   AF-A0CFD1-F1
#
_cell.length_a   1.000
_cell.length_b   1.000
_cell.length_c   1.000
_cell.angle_alpha   90.00
_cell.angle_beta   90.00
_cell.angle_gamma   90.00
#
_symmetry.space_group_name_H-M   'P 1'
#
loop_
_entity.id
_entity.type
_entity.pdbx_description
1 polymer ?
#
loop_
_entity_poly.entity_id
_entity_poly.type
_entity_poly.pdbx_seq_one_letter_code
_entity_poly.pdbx_strand_id
1 'polypeptide(L)'
;MLTLENFNQTSFKQPIINSPRSIEACRLCGILPEELIQIGIKELKKRNPELRLNKQGWEIMWQHHEIRRQEKLQACLEARQQLIDAGFNFNNQEEEEQVMDNSDQLQASQNQQELEKIQFRQQKEIQQMLEHERKQQEIRERNESKQRQLQERQLRREDQLRQSRVKQEYDRVQRERDRQIKQQREEQKQKKNAKQQYKKELHRVQLEQLRQKELQQEYRRREEERKQRQQVFKEQMKEIQLRHEMELQVKRQIMEMKDRERLEKQEQSRQDKIQASQQAQLELRYKLQAAKQLQMEKLERMREQFEDKERKIDERRQEFERLKEQKLIENYINAQQHQEKMKQVIEKVQNQEENKYYDYQQKQEFVNQRKKQLELEKLKELLIKKQQQEEKEQHRIDAIQNAEKYQQIKAMELNNKLLVKEQMIQEKQMEKQQIQEQIKLQEILKMKDKKEALERLQRKQEYEKEILRQKIEEKMRRTDNLQLQKSRVLEQRLQMKQIANLQKEELKHQFELIKQGKIEILQSSNENESQQQGSHQIEDHPISTQKKGRPQTALPKKKAEIQRPKSALLKKVQNEERKQIRISDDPQQQYQLELLEQQQQEEMINLLENEQVLEQEREKQLYQIENKQDQLRLEKIFQIERNQAKKRILELQEEHKKQIEEFMSN
;
A
#
# COMPACT_ATOMS: atom_id res chain seq x y z
N MET A 1 -0.01 13.75 -52.15
CA MET A 1 -0.08 14.15 -50.72
C MET A 1 0.33 12.96 -49.85
N LEU A 2 1.15 13.21 -48.84
CA LEU A 2 1.54 12.26 -47.81
C LEU A 2 0.49 12.30 -46.68
N THR A 3 -0.25 11.21 -46.53
CA THR A 3 -1.27 10.93 -45.51
C THR A 3 -0.70 9.98 -44.46
N LEU A 4 -1.44 9.78 -43.36
CA LEU A 4 -1.10 8.77 -42.33
C LEU A 4 -1.02 7.33 -42.86
N GLU A 5 -1.59 7.03 -44.02
CA GLU A 5 -1.62 5.68 -44.62
C GLU A 5 -0.44 5.42 -45.57
N ASN A 6 0.11 6.47 -46.20
CA ASN A 6 1.10 6.33 -47.28
C ASN A 6 2.44 7.02 -47.00
N PHE A 7 2.65 7.59 -45.81
CA PHE A 7 3.92 8.21 -45.46
C PHE A 7 5.02 7.17 -45.23
N ASN A 8 6.26 7.54 -45.54
CA ASN A 8 7.40 6.66 -45.33
C ASN A 8 7.80 6.66 -43.84
N GLN A 9 7.50 5.56 -43.14
CA GLN A 9 7.76 5.41 -41.71
C GLN A 9 9.25 5.41 -41.35
N THR A 10 10.17 5.24 -42.29
CA THR A 10 11.62 5.19 -42.02
C THR A 10 12.36 6.46 -42.42
N SER A 11 11.69 7.41 -43.09
CA SER A 11 12.34 8.62 -43.60
C SER A 11 12.07 9.82 -42.71
N PHE A 12 13.14 10.50 -42.29
CA PHE A 12 13.07 11.79 -41.58
C PHE A 12 12.99 13.01 -42.51
N LYS A 13 12.79 12.82 -43.84
CA LYS A 13 12.68 13.93 -44.78
C LYS A 13 11.36 14.69 -44.58
N GLN A 14 11.44 15.99 -44.34
CA GLN A 14 10.26 16.86 -44.26
C GLN A 14 9.71 17.19 -45.68
N PRO A 15 8.39 17.40 -45.83
CA PRO A 15 7.35 17.21 -44.83
C PRO A 15 7.02 15.71 -44.63
N ILE A 16 6.92 15.28 -43.37
CA ILE A 16 6.64 13.87 -43.02
C ILE A 16 5.21 13.51 -43.42
N ILE A 17 4.27 14.37 -43.06
CA ILE A 17 2.85 14.30 -43.41
C ILE A 17 2.43 15.70 -43.87
N ASN A 18 1.75 15.80 -45.01
CA ASN A 18 1.28 17.09 -45.55
C ASN A 18 -0.23 17.16 -45.81
N SER A 19 -0.96 16.06 -45.59
CA SER A 19 -2.41 16.04 -45.67
C SER A 19 -3.04 16.81 -44.48
N PRO A 20 -3.89 17.83 -44.72
CA PRO A 20 -4.49 18.63 -43.64
C PRO A 20 -5.25 17.80 -42.61
N ARG A 21 -6.09 16.86 -43.06
CA ARG A 21 -6.84 15.94 -42.17
C ARG A 21 -5.92 15.05 -41.34
N SER A 22 -4.78 14.66 -41.91
CA SER A 22 -3.80 13.83 -41.20
C SER A 22 -3.05 14.64 -40.13
N ILE A 23 -2.71 15.89 -40.43
CA ILE A 23 -2.12 16.83 -39.47
C ILE A 23 -3.11 17.15 -38.34
N GLU A 24 -4.38 17.37 -38.68
CA GLU A 24 -5.44 17.62 -37.73
C GLU A 24 -5.70 16.42 -36.82
N ALA A 25 -5.72 15.20 -37.36
CA ALA A 25 -5.81 13.98 -36.57
C ALA A 25 -4.64 13.83 -35.58
N CYS A 26 -3.42 14.16 -36.00
CA CYS A 26 -2.25 14.20 -35.13
C CYS A 26 -2.41 15.23 -34.00
N ARG A 27 -2.90 16.45 -34.31
CA ARG A 27 -3.15 17.52 -33.32
C ARG A 27 -4.23 17.14 -32.32
N LEU A 28 -5.37 16.59 -32.77
CA LEU A 28 -6.43 16.05 -31.91
C LEU A 28 -5.90 14.94 -30.99
N CYS A 29 -4.99 14.13 -31.49
CA CYS A 29 -4.33 13.12 -30.68
C CYS A 29 -3.21 13.66 -29.79
N GLY A 30 -2.76 14.91 -29.95
CA GLY A 30 -1.59 15.46 -29.27
C GLY A 30 -0.28 14.78 -29.65
N ILE A 31 -0.22 14.14 -30.82
CA ILE A 31 0.94 13.39 -31.32
C ILE A 31 1.62 14.23 -32.41
N LEU A 32 2.94 14.30 -32.39
CA LEU A 32 3.72 14.99 -33.41
C LEU A 32 4.00 14.05 -34.61
N PRO A 33 3.98 14.53 -35.86
CA PRO A 33 4.32 13.71 -37.03
C PRO A 33 5.68 13.02 -36.93
N GLU A 34 6.65 13.67 -36.28
CA GLU A 34 8.00 13.13 -36.04
C GLU A 34 8.00 11.89 -35.13
N GLU A 35 7.00 11.74 -34.26
CA GLU A 35 6.88 10.60 -33.34
C GLU A 35 6.38 9.33 -34.03
N LEU A 36 5.85 9.44 -35.25
CA LEU A 36 5.34 8.31 -36.03
C LEU A 36 6.43 7.62 -36.87
N ILE A 37 7.59 8.26 -36.98
CA ILE A 37 8.76 7.72 -37.69
C ILE A 37 9.43 6.65 -36.81
N GLN A 38 9.79 5.53 -37.43
CA GLN A 38 10.57 4.47 -36.82
C GLN A 38 12.00 4.94 -36.54
N ILE A 39 12.42 4.82 -35.29
CA ILE A 39 13.75 5.25 -34.83
C ILE A 39 14.62 4.00 -34.65
N GLY A 40 15.81 3.99 -35.25
CA GLY A 40 16.77 2.90 -35.06
C GLY A 40 17.49 2.96 -33.70
N ILE A 41 18.02 1.84 -33.22
CA ILE A 41 18.77 1.74 -31.95
C ILE A 41 19.91 2.79 -31.86
N LYS A 42 20.60 3.07 -32.98
CA LYS A 42 21.70 4.06 -33.02
C LYS A 42 21.21 5.47 -32.71
N GLU A 43 20.06 5.87 -33.24
CA GLU A 43 19.47 7.18 -33.00
C GLU A 43 18.86 7.26 -31.61
N LEU A 44 18.26 6.17 -31.13
CA LEU A 44 17.74 6.07 -29.77
C LEU A 44 18.84 6.28 -28.71
N LYS A 45 20.04 5.73 -28.97
CA LYS A 45 21.25 5.99 -28.18
C LYS A 45 21.65 7.46 -28.21
N LYS A 46 21.65 8.10 -29.39
CA LYS A 46 21.97 9.53 -29.52
C LYS A 46 20.97 10.43 -28.78
N ARG A 47 19.69 10.08 -28.78
CA ARG A 47 18.64 10.83 -28.06
C ARG A 47 18.70 10.66 -26.54
N ASN A 48 19.34 9.60 -26.05
CA ASN A 48 19.40 9.29 -24.62
C ASN A 48 20.84 8.96 -24.18
N PRO A 49 21.79 9.92 -24.31
CA PRO A 49 23.21 9.65 -24.05
C PRO A 49 23.50 9.36 -22.57
N GLU A 50 22.64 9.81 -21.66
CA GLU A 50 22.79 9.62 -20.21
C GLU A 50 22.57 8.16 -19.78
N LEU A 51 21.86 7.37 -20.59
CA LEU A 51 21.51 5.99 -20.26
C LEU A 51 22.65 5.03 -20.63
N ARG A 52 23.39 4.57 -19.64
CA ARG A 52 24.42 3.53 -19.82
C ARG A 52 23.81 2.13 -19.77
N LEU A 53 23.11 1.75 -20.85
CA LEU A 53 22.48 0.42 -20.98
C LEU A 53 23.35 -0.57 -21.75
N ASN A 54 23.26 -1.84 -21.38
CA ASN A 54 23.85 -2.95 -22.13
C ASN A 54 23.09 -3.19 -23.46
N LYS A 55 23.61 -4.06 -24.33
CA LYS A 55 23.01 -4.34 -25.66
C LYS A 55 21.54 -4.76 -25.54
N GLN A 56 21.22 -5.66 -24.60
CA GLN A 56 19.86 -6.13 -24.35
C GLN A 56 18.93 -5.02 -23.86
N GLY A 57 19.39 -4.13 -22.97
CA GLY A 57 18.60 -3.02 -22.47
C GLY A 57 18.23 -2.01 -23.55
N TRP A 58 19.13 -1.78 -24.52
CA TRP A 58 18.82 -0.97 -25.71
C TRP A 58 17.80 -1.63 -26.63
N GLU A 59 17.84 -2.95 -26.77
CA GLU A 59 16.89 -3.72 -27.57
C GLU A 59 15.49 -3.69 -26.95
N ILE A 60 15.38 -3.91 -25.63
CA ILE A 60 14.12 -3.77 -24.88
C ILE A 60 13.55 -2.35 -25.01
N MET A 61 14.41 -1.33 -24.88
CA MET A 61 13.98 0.07 -25.00
C MET A 61 13.49 0.39 -26.42
N TRP A 62 14.17 -0.12 -27.44
CA TRP A 62 13.76 0.03 -28.83
C TRP A 62 12.43 -0.67 -29.12
N GLN A 63 12.25 -1.92 -28.67
CA GLN A 63 10.99 -2.65 -28.79
C GLN A 63 9.83 -1.88 -28.14
N HIS A 64 10.05 -1.35 -26.93
CA HIS A 64 9.06 -0.52 -26.23
C HIS A 64 8.69 0.72 -27.03
N HIS A 65 9.68 1.44 -27.56
CA HIS A 65 9.43 2.62 -28.42
C HIS A 65 8.69 2.25 -29.71
N GLU A 66 8.99 1.11 -30.33
CA GLU A 66 8.32 0.65 -31.55
C GLU A 66 6.86 0.28 -31.28
N ILE A 67 6.58 -0.42 -30.18
CA ILE A 67 5.20 -0.72 -29.75
C ILE A 67 4.42 0.59 -29.53
N ARG A 68 5.00 1.54 -28.78
CA ARG A 68 4.36 2.84 -28.53
C ARG A 68 4.13 3.65 -29.81
N ARG A 69 5.07 3.60 -30.75
CA ARG A 69 4.92 4.25 -32.06
C ARG A 69 3.74 3.67 -32.84
N GLN A 70 3.59 2.34 -32.85
CA GLN A 70 2.47 1.68 -33.52
C GLN A 70 1.13 2.04 -32.89
N GLU A 71 1.04 2.05 -31.55
CA GLU A 71 -0.16 2.50 -30.82
C GLU A 71 -0.53 3.96 -31.17
N LYS A 72 0.47 4.84 -31.25
CA LYS A 72 0.28 6.24 -31.67
C LYS A 72 -0.23 6.36 -33.09
N LEU A 73 0.39 5.62 -34.02
CA LEU A 73 -0.01 5.61 -35.42
C LEU A 73 -1.45 5.13 -35.57
N GLN A 74 -1.83 4.06 -34.88
CA GLN A 74 -3.20 3.57 -34.86
C GLN A 74 -4.18 4.62 -34.32
N ALA A 75 -3.86 5.27 -33.20
CA ALA A 75 -4.71 6.32 -32.64
C ALA A 75 -4.90 7.51 -33.62
N CYS A 76 -3.84 7.90 -34.34
CA CYS A 76 -3.94 8.93 -35.36
C CYS A 76 -4.77 8.49 -36.58
N LEU A 77 -4.66 7.23 -37.00
CA LEU A 77 -5.48 6.66 -38.07
C LEU A 77 -6.97 6.65 -37.69
N GLU A 78 -7.29 6.20 -36.48
CA GLU A 78 -8.65 6.22 -35.95
C GLU A 78 -9.22 7.65 -35.87
N ALA A 79 -8.43 8.61 -35.36
CA ALA A 79 -8.83 10.02 -35.32
C ALA A 79 -9.03 10.62 -36.73
N ARG A 80 -8.19 10.25 -37.70
CA ARG A 80 -8.36 10.64 -39.10
C ARG A 80 -9.64 10.06 -39.68
N GLN A 81 -9.94 8.79 -39.41
CA GLN A 81 -11.17 8.17 -39.87
C GLN A 81 -12.39 8.87 -39.26
N GLN A 82 -12.35 9.19 -37.97
CA GLN A 82 -13.40 9.98 -37.33
C GLN A 82 -13.60 11.37 -37.98
N LEU A 83 -12.52 12.04 -38.39
CA LEU A 83 -12.64 13.30 -39.14
C LEU A 83 -13.27 13.10 -40.52
N ILE A 84 -12.96 11.99 -41.20
CA ILE A 84 -13.57 11.64 -42.49
C ILE A 84 -15.06 11.33 -42.31
N ASP A 85 -15.41 10.52 -41.30
CA ASP A 85 -16.77 10.05 -41.02
C ASP A 85 -17.66 11.16 -40.47
N ALA A 86 -17.12 12.06 -39.64
CA ALA A 86 -17.81 13.27 -39.20
C ALA A 86 -18.11 14.22 -40.36
N GLY A 87 -17.65 13.89 -41.57
CA GLY A 87 -17.86 14.67 -42.78
C GLY A 87 -17.40 16.08 -42.54
N PHE A 88 -16.13 16.26 -42.09
CA PHE A 88 -15.51 17.55 -41.79
C PHE A 88 -15.63 18.50 -42.99
N ASN A 89 -16.83 19.06 -43.12
CA ASN A 89 -17.26 20.09 -44.02
C ASN A 89 -16.89 21.36 -43.27
N PHE A 90 -15.68 21.84 -43.54
CA PHE A 90 -15.25 23.19 -43.15
C PHE A 90 -16.21 24.30 -43.64
N ASN A 91 -17.24 23.94 -44.43
CA ASN A 91 -18.25 24.80 -45.02
C ASN A 91 -19.60 24.85 -44.27
N ASN A 92 -19.75 24.31 -43.05
CA ASN A 92 -20.97 24.53 -42.24
C ASN A 92 -21.10 25.99 -41.71
N GLN A 93 -20.60 26.98 -42.47
CA GLN A 93 -21.02 28.38 -42.34
C GLN A 93 -22.39 28.64 -43.01
N GLU A 94 -22.91 27.73 -43.83
CA GLU A 94 -24.16 27.96 -44.58
C GLU A 94 -25.46 27.57 -43.83
N GLU A 95 -25.40 26.79 -42.75
CA GLU A 95 -26.62 26.39 -42.01
C GLU A 95 -27.08 27.40 -40.93
N GLU A 96 -26.33 28.48 -40.66
CA GLU A 96 -26.77 29.57 -39.77
C GLU A 96 -27.42 30.75 -40.52
N GLU A 97 -27.42 30.79 -41.85
CA GLU A 97 -28.03 31.86 -42.65
C GLU A 97 -29.50 31.59 -43.09
N GLN A 98 -30.01 30.36 -42.92
CA GLN A 98 -31.36 29.99 -43.38
C GLN A 98 -32.50 30.16 -42.34
N VAL A 99 -32.23 30.73 -41.15
CA VAL A 99 -33.27 30.89 -40.10
C VAL A 99 -33.84 32.31 -40.02
N MET A 100 -33.47 33.22 -40.94
CA MET A 100 -33.90 34.63 -40.89
C MET A 100 -35.19 34.97 -41.68
N ASP A 101 -35.85 34.00 -42.34
CA ASP A 101 -36.87 34.33 -43.36
C ASP A 101 -38.32 33.89 -43.07
N ASN A 102 -38.66 33.51 -41.82
CA ASN A 102 -40.03 33.07 -41.47
C ASN A 102 -40.59 33.80 -40.24
N SER A 103 -40.67 35.14 -40.30
CA SER A 103 -41.13 35.97 -39.18
C SER A 103 -42.57 36.52 -39.27
N ASP A 104 -43.29 36.37 -40.39
CA ASP A 104 -44.53 37.15 -40.60
C ASP A 104 -45.85 36.35 -40.57
N GLN A 105 -45.82 35.04 -40.34
CA GLN A 105 -47.04 34.19 -40.42
C GLN A 105 -47.37 33.43 -39.14
N LEU A 106 -47.20 34.05 -37.96
CA LEU A 106 -47.39 33.36 -36.68
C LEU A 106 -48.05 34.17 -35.56
N GLN A 107 -48.87 35.18 -35.88
CA GLN A 107 -49.51 36.01 -34.84
C GLN A 107 -50.96 35.63 -34.49
N ALA A 108 -51.66 34.82 -35.30
CA ALA A 108 -53.03 34.38 -34.97
C ALA A 108 -53.10 33.06 -34.17
N SER A 109 -52.03 32.25 -34.14
CA SER A 109 -51.97 30.94 -33.47
C SER A 109 -51.51 30.99 -32.00
N GLN A 110 -50.98 32.12 -31.53
CA GLN A 110 -50.23 32.17 -30.26
C GLN A 110 -51.13 32.16 -29.01
N ASN A 111 -52.37 32.66 -29.11
CA ASN A 111 -53.26 32.75 -27.95
C ASN A 111 -53.84 31.41 -27.51
N GLN A 112 -54.05 30.44 -28.41
CA GLN A 112 -54.44 29.07 -28.03
C GLN A 112 -53.24 28.25 -27.56
N GLN A 113 -52.06 28.47 -28.14
CA GLN A 113 -50.84 27.77 -27.71
C GLN A 113 -50.34 28.22 -26.34
N GLU A 114 -50.69 29.42 -25.84
CA GLU A 114 -50.26 29.87 -24.52
C GLU A 114 -50.95 29.13 -23.37
N LEU A 115 -52.24 28.77 -23.54
CA LEU A 115 -52.96 27.92 -22.58
C LEU A 115 -52.46 26.47 -22.61
N GLU A 116 -52.21 25.91 -23.79
CA GLU A 116 -51.56 24.59 -23.92
C GLU A 116 -50.12 24.61 -23.38
N LYS A 117 -49.36 25.70 -23.55
CA LYS A 117 -48.01 25.85 -22.99
C LYS A 117 -48.03 25.91 -21.46
N ILE A 118 -49.09 26.43 -20.84
CA ILE A 118 -49.23 26.43 -19.37
C ILE A 118 -49.51 25.01 -18.87
N GLN A 119 -50.44 24.27 -19.49
CA GLN A 119 -50.71 22.86 -19.13
C GLN A 119 -49.52 21.95 -19.43
N PHE A 120 -48.83 22.17 -20.55
CA PHE A 120 -47.62 21.44 -20.92
C PHE A 120 -46.43 21.76 -20.00
N ARG A 121 -46.32 22.99 -19.49
CA ARG A 121 -45.32 23.34 -18.45
C ARG A 121 -45.60 22.62 -17.15
N GLN A 122 -46.85 22.56 -16.71
CA GLN A 122 -47.22 21.83 -15.49
C GLN A 122 -47.00 20.33 -15.65
N GLN A 123 -47.38 19.72 -16.78
CA GLN A 123 -47.06 18.32 -17.07
C GLN A 123 -45.54 18.06 -17.14
N LYS A 124 -44.78 18.99 -17.71
CA LYS A 124 -43.32 18.87 -17.82
C LYS A 124 -42.60 19.09 -16.49
N GLU A 125 -43.12 19.93 -15.60
CA GLU A 125 -42.64 20.05 -14.22
C GLU A 125 -42.92 18.77 -13.42
N ILE A 126 -44.11 18.18 -13.56
CA ILE A 126 -44.44 16.89 -12.96
C ILE A 126 -43.52 15.79 -13.51
N GLN A 127 -43.28 15.78 -14.82
CA GLN A 127 -42.39 14.82 -15.47
C GLN A 127 -40.92 15.03 -15.06
N GLN A 128 -40.48 16.27 -14.87
CA GLN A 128 -39.14 16.59 -14.34
C GLN A 128 -38.99 16.21 -12.86
N MET A 129 -40.03 16.36 -12.05
CA MET A 129 -40.03 15.86 -10.66
C MET A 129 -39.96 14.34 -10.63
N LEU A 130 -40.76 13.63 -11.45
CA LEU A 130 -40.72 12.17 -11.56
C LEU A 130 -39.38 11.65 -12.11
N GLU A 131 -38.78 12.33 -13.10
CA GLU A 131 -37.43 12.00 -13.59
C GLU A 131 -36.35 12.27 -12.54
N HIS A 132 -36.50 13.33 -11.76
CA HIS A 132 -35.59 13.63 -10.66
C HIS A 132 -35.69 12.58 -9.55
N GLU A 133 -36.91 12.16 -9.20
CA GLU A 133 -37.16 11.11 -8.21
C GLU A 133 -36.65 9.75 -8.70
N ARG A 134 -36.89 9.41 -9.97
CA ARG A 134 -36.33 8.19 -10.60
C ARG A 134 -34.80 8.20 -10.64
N LYS A 135 -34.19 9.35 -10.93
CA LYS A 135 -32.74 9.52 -10.95
C LYS A 135 -32.14 9.47 -9.54
N GLN A 136 -32.83 10.03 -8.55
CA GLN A 136 -32.47 9.91 -7.13
C GLN A 136 -32.51 8.43 -6.69
N GLN A 137 -33.52 7.69 -7.12
CA GLN A 137 -33.65 6.27 -6.81
C GLN A 137 -32.58 5.41 -7.51
N GLU A 138 -32.26 5.70 -8.77
CA GLU A 138 -31.15 5.05 -9.49
C GLU A 138 -29.78 5.35 -8.85
N ILE A 139 -29.58 6.57 -8.32
CA ILE A 139 -28.38 6.93 -7.56
C ILE A 139 -28.32 6.14 -6.24
N ARG A 140 -29.45 5.99 -5.52
CA ARG A 140 -29.52 5.18 -4.30
C ARG A 140 -29.18 3.72 -4.59
N GLU A 141 -29.78 3.11 -5.59
CA GLU A 141 -29.51 1.71 -5.98
C GLU A 141 -28.06 1.50 -6.44
N ARG A 142 -27.49 2.48 -7.17
CA ARG A 142 -26.09 2.42 -7.61
C ARG A 142 -25.09 2.59 -6.46
N ASN A 143 -25.42 3.42 -5.47
CA ASN A 143 -24.61 3.58 -4.27
C ASN A 143 -24.73 2.35 -3.37
N GLU A 144 -25.93 1.80 -3.21
CA GLU A 144 -26.15 0.56 -2.45
C GLU A 144 -25.43 -0.63 -3.09
N SER A 145 -25.45 -0.76 -4.43
CA SER A 145 -24.70 -1.79 -5.15
C SER A 145 -23.18 -1.63 -4.98
N LYS A 146 -22.65 -0.41 -5.01
CA LYS A 146 -21.23 -0.13 -4.74
C LYS A 146 -20.86 -0.47 -3.29
N GLN A 147 -21.74 -0.18 -2.34
CA GLN A 147 -21.53 -0.49 -0.93
C GLN A 147 -21.53 -2.01 -0.68
N ARG A 148 -22.44 -2.75 -1.31
CA ARG A 148 -22.45 -4.23 -1.29
C ARG A 148 -21.17 -4.82 -1.90
N GLN A 149 -20.70 -4.31 -3.03
CA GLN A 149 -19.43 -4.75 -3.65
C GLN A 149 -18.20 -4.43 -2.79
N LEU A 150 -18.21 -3.31 -2.07
CA LEU A 150 -17.16 -2.94 -1.14
C LEU A 150 -17.12 -3.90 0.06
N GLN A 151 -18.28 -4.19 0.65
CA GLN A 151 -18.43 -5.16 1.74
C GLN A 151 -17.99 -6.56 1.31
N GLU A 152 -18.39 -7.01 0.12
CA GLU A 152 -17.96 -8.32 -0.41
C GLU A 152 -16.44 -8.39 -0.62
N ARG A 153 -15.83 -7.30 -1.10
CA ARG A 153 -14.37 -7.21 -1.28
C ARG A 153 -13.61 -7.16 0.05
N GLN A 154 -14.19 -6.55 1.08
CA GLN A 154 -13.65 -6.57 2.44
C GLN A 154 -13.73 -7.97 3.03
N LEU A 155 -14.88 -8.65 2.93
CA LEU A 155 -15.06 -10.02 3.42
C LEU A 155 -14.05 -11.00 2.77
N ARG A 156 -13.84 -10.90 1.46
CA ARG A 156 -12.84 -11.72 0.74
C ARG A 156 -11.41 -11.43 1.21
N ARG A 157 -11.09 -10.19 1.56
CA ARG A 157 -9.78 -9.79 2.06
C ARG A 157 -9.56 -10.28 3.50
N GLU A 158 -10.60 -10.25 4.33
CA GLU A 158 -10.59 -10.80 5.68
C GLU A 158 -10.42 -12.32 5.66
N ASP A 159 -11.11 -13.03 4.77
CA ASP A 159 -10.95 -14.48 4.62
C ASP A 159 -9.53 -14.87 4.13
N GLN A 160 -8.95 -14.11 3.20
CA GLN A 160 -7.56 -14.32 2.76
C GLN A 160 -6.56 -14.05 3.88
N LEU A 161 -6.78 -13.00 4.68
CA LEU A 161 -5.96 -12.71 5.86
C LEU A 161 -6.12 -13.78 6.94
N ARG A 162 -7.33 -14.30 7.14
CA ARG A 162 -7.61 -15.39 8.08
C ARG A 162 -6.91 -16.68 7.66
N GLN A 163 -6.98 -17.06 6.39
CA GLN A 163 -6.26 -18.22 5.86
C GLN A 163 -4.73 -18.06 5.97
N SER A 164 -4.21 -16.86 5.69
CA SER A 164 -2.77 -16.55 5.84
C SER A 164 -2.31 -16.60 7.30
N ARG A 165 -3.14 -16.09 8.23
CA ARG A 165 -2.87 -16.14 9.68
C ARG A 165 -2.87 -17.58 10.20
N VAL A 166 -3.84 -18.42 9.81
CA VAL A 166 -3.87 -19.84 10.19
C VAL A 166 -2.63 -20.58 9.68
N LYS A 167 -2.17 -20.29 8.45
CA LYS A 167 -0.94 -20.88 7.89
C LYS A 167 0.32 -20.43 8.62
N GLN A 168 0.43 -19.14 8.95
CA GLN A 168 1.56 -18.61 9.73
C GLN A 168 1.57 -19.11 11.18
N GLU A 169 0.40 -19.29 11.78
CA GLU A 169 0.26 -19.80 13.13
C GLU A 169 0.63 -21.29 13.21
N TYR A 170 0.22 -22.08 12.21
CA TYR A 170 0.65 -23.48 12.06
C TYR A 170 2.19 -23.59 11.93
N ASP A 171 2.81 -22.74 11.11
CA ASP A 171 4.27 -22.70 10.95
C ASP A 171 4.99 -22.21 12.22
N ARG A 172 4.38 -21.29 12.98
CA ARG A 172 4.92 -20.80 14.25
C ARG A 172 4.88 -21.89 15.32
N VAL A 173 3.77 -22.61 15.45
CA VAL A 173 3.58 -23.71 16.41
C VAL A 173 4.52 -24.88 16.11
N GLN A 174 4.78 -25.19 14.83
CA GLN A 174 5.78 -26.18 14.43
C GLN A 174 7.19 -25.78 14.87
N ARG A 175 7.62 -24.53 14.59
CA ARG A 175 8.94 -24.03 15.01
C ARG A 175 9.08 -23.91 16.54
N GLU A 176 7.98 -23.64 17.24
CA GLU A 176 7.96 -23.54 18.70
C GLU A 176 8.06 -24.93 19.36
N ARG A 177 7.42 -25.96 18.79
CA ARG A 177 7.64 -27.36 19.19
C ARG A 177 9.08 -27.81 18.99
N ASP A 178 9.68 -27.49 17.85
CA ASP A 178 11.08 -27.83 17.57
C ASP A 178 12.05 -27.11 18.51
N ARG A 179 11.78 -25.85 18.85
CA ARG A 179 12.55 -25.09 19.84
C ARG A 179 12.42 -25.66 21.25
N GLN A 180 11.22 -26.06 21.67
CA GLN A 180 11.00 -26.66 22.99
C GLN A 180 11.69 -28.03 23.12
N ILE A 181 11.66 -28.86 22.07
CA ILE A 181 12.38 -30.14 22.05
C ILE A 181 13.89 -29.92 22.13
N LYS A 182 14.42 -28.88 21.47
CA LYS A 182 15.84 -28.53 21.52
C LYS A 182 16.26 -27.94 22.87
N GLN A 183 15.44 -27.06 23.45
CA GLN A 183 15.65 -26.51 24.79
C GLN A 183 15.62 -27.59 25.88
N GLN A 184 14.69 -28.55 25.84
CA GLN A 184 14.65 -29.64 26.82
C GLN A 184 15.90 -30.54 26.75
N ARG A 185 16.47 -30.75 25.56
CA ARG A 185 17.73 -31.50 25.40
C ARG A 185 18.94 -30.71 25.92
N GLU A 186 18.98 -29.40 25.72
CA GLU A 186 20.04 -28.52 26.22
C GLU A 186 19.96 -28.34 27.74
N GLU A 187 18.74 -28.20 28.29
CA GLU A 187 18.49 -28.07 29.73
C GLU A 187 18.84 -29.35 30.49
N GLN A 188 18.54 -30.54 29.94
CA GLN A 188 19.01 -31.81 30.52
C GLN A 188 20.54 -31.93 30.53
N LYS A 189 21.22 -31.36 29.52
CA LYS A 189 22.68 -31.36 29.43
C LYS A 189 23.29 -30.36 30.41
N GLN A 190 22.69 -29.18 30.57
CA GLN A 190 23.08 -28.18 31.56
C GLN A 190 22.83 -28.65 33.00
N LYS A 191 21.72 -29.35 33.27
CA LYS A 191 21.40 -29.88 34.62
C LYS A 191 22.39 -30.96 35.08
N LYS A 192 22.99 -31.72 34.15
CA LYS A 192 24.09 -32.66 34.44
C LYS A 192 25.40 -31.93 34.75
N ASN A 193 25.71 -30.86 34.00
CA ASN A 193 26.92 -30.05 34.23
C ASN A 193 26.84 -29.20 35.51
N ALA A 194 25.69 -28.62 35.81
CA ALA A 194 25.45 -27.81 37.01
C ALA A 194 25.55 -28.65 38.30
N LYS A 195 25.08 -29.91 38.29
CA LYS A 195 25.27 -30.84 39.42
C LYS A 195 26.74 -31.20 39.67
N GLN A 196 27.58 -31.20 38.62
CA GLN A 196 29.02 -31.41 38.76
C GLN A 196 29.75 -30.14 39.23
N GLN A 197 29.27 -28.95 38.86
CA GLN A 197 29.85 -27.67 39.29
C GLN A 197 29.46 -27.30 40.72
N TYR A 198 28.21 -27.56 41.14
CA TYR A 198 27.75 -27.31 42.52
C TYR A 198 28.56 -28.07 43.58
N LYS A 199 29.02 -29.29 43.27
CA LYS A 199 29.93 -30.05 44.13
C LYS A 199 31.34 -29.44 44.26
N LYS A 200 31.79 -28.67 43.26
CA LYS A 200 33.10 -27.99 43.25
C LYS A 200 33.02 -26.59 43.89
N GLU A 201 31.85 -25.97 43.84
CA GLU A 201 31.62 -24.61 44.34
C GLU A 201 31.35 -24.57 45.86
N LEU A 202 30.73 -25.61 46.42
CA LEU A 202 30.55 -25.78 47.88
C LEU A 202 31.89 -25.74 48.65
N HIS A 203 32.99 -26.16 48.02
CA HIS A 203 34.34 -26.17 48.59
C HIS A 203 35.07 -24.81 48.43
N ARG A 204 34.63 -23.93 47.52
CA ARG A 204 35.22 -22.59 47.34
C ARG A 204 34.59 -21.55 48.27
N VAL A 205 33.28 -21.64 48.51
CA VAL A 205 32.52 -20.67 49.32
C VAL A 205 32.95 -20.66 50.80
N GLN A 206 33.42 -21.78 51.35
CA GLN A 206 33.95 -21.84 52.73
C GLN A 206 35.27 -21.07 52.91
N LEU A 207 36.05 -20.86 51.84
CA LEU A 207 37.35 -20.17 51.89
C LEU A 207 37.21 -18.65 51.68
N GLU A 208 36.14 -18.21 51.02
CA GLU A 208 35.90 -16.81 50.65
C GLU A 208 35.19 -16.01 51.76
N GLN A 209 34.45 -16.68 52.65
CA GLN A 209 33.76 -16.06 53.80
C GLN A 209 34.72 -15.50 54.86
N LEU A 210 35.98 -15.97 54.91
CA LEU A 210 37.01 -15.40 55.79
C LEU A 210 37.57 -14.07 55.26
N ARG A 211 37.48 -13.80 53.96
CA ARG A 211 38.09 -12.61 53.32
C ARG A 211 37.15 -11.39 53.25
N GLN A 212 35.84 -11.59 53.32
CA GLN A 212 34.85 -10.50 53.20
C GLN A 212 34.67 -9.67 54.48
N LYS A 213 35.11 -10.14 55.65
CA LYS A 213 34.99 -9.39 56.91
C LYS A 213 35.98 -8.21 57.01
N GLU A 214 37.07 -8.20 56.24
CA GLU A 214 38.09 -7.14 56.28
C GLU A 214 37.75 -5.92 55.39
N LEU A 215 37.01 -6.11 54.29
CA LEU A 215 36.67 -5.04 53.33
C LEU A 215 35.52 -4.12 53.77
N GLN A 216 34.72 -4.50 54.78
CA GLN A 216 33.56 -3.73 55.21
C GLN A 216 33.89 -2.51 56.10
N GLN A 217 35.12 -2.42 56.64
CA GLN A 217 35.51 -1.30 57.50
C GLN A 217 36.06 -0.09 56.70
N GLU A 218 36.51 -0.28 55.46
CA GLU A 218 37.11 0.79 54.64
C GLU A 218 36.06 1.62 53.86
N TYR A 219 34.87 1.07 53.62
CA TYR A 219 33.81 1.72 52.84
C TYR A 219 33.07 2.84 53.62
N ARG A 220 33.02 2.74 54.96
CA ARG A 220 32.29 3.70 55.80
C ARG A 220 32.97 5.08 55.88
N ARG A 221 34.28 5.17 55.67
CA ARG A 221 35.03 6.43 55.78
C ARG A 221 34.97 7.31 54.52
N ARG A 222 34.64 6.76 53.35
CA ARG A 222 34.50 7.51 52.08
C ARG A 222 33.09 8.05 51.79
N GLU A 223 32.09 7.68 52.60
CA GLU A 223 30.70 8.09 52.39
C GLU A 223 30.35 9.44 53.04
N GLU A 224 31.07 9.84 54.09
CA GLU A 224 30.80 11.08 54.83
C GLU A 224 31.32 12.34 54.12
N GLU A 225 32.42 12.25 53.36
CA GLU A 225 32.99 13.40 52.62
C GLU A 225 32.22 13.76 51.34
N ARG A 226 31.45 12.84 50.75
CA ARG A 226 30.59 13.13 49.58
C ARG A 226 29.33 13.91 49.94
N LYS A 227 28.86 13.82 51.19
CA LYS A 227 27.60 14.47 51.63
C LYS A 227 27.72 15.98 51.80
N GLN A 228 28.88 16.51 52.19
CA GLN A 228 29.07 17.95 52.42
C GLN A 228 29.21 18.76 51.12
N ARG A 229 29.80 18.18 50.05
CA ARG A 229 29.92 18.85 48.74
C ARG A 229 28.59 18.89 47.95
N GLN A 230 27.64 18.02 48.30
CA GLN A 230 26.32 17.94 47.65
C GLN A 230 25.29 18.93 48.21
N GLN A 231 25.56 19.56 49.36
CA GLN A 231 24.65 20.53 49.98
C GLN A 231 24.82 21.95 49.41
N VAL A 232 26.05 22.38 49.12
CA VAL A 232 26.33 23.71 48.54
C VAL A 232 25.78 23.86 47.11
N PHE A 233 25.78 22.77 46.32
CA PHE A 233 25.20 22.75 44.98
C PHE A 233 23.65 22.75 44.99
N LYS A 234 23.03 22.28 46.08
CA LYS A 234 21.56 22.26 46.24
C LYS A 234 20.98 23.62 46.61
N GLU A 235 21.76 24.53 47.17
CA GLU A 235 21.28 25.87 47.57
C GLU A 235 21.28 26.84 46.39
N GLN A 236 22.31 26.82 45.53
CA GLN A 236 22.38 27.63 44.31
C GLN A 236 21.34 27.21 43.24
N MET A 237 20.96 25.93 43.23
CA MET A 237 19.93 25.40 42.33
C MET A 237 18.50 25.80 42.76
N LYS A 238 18.26 25.99 44.07
CA LYS A 238 16.95 26.41 44.60
C LYS A 238 16.62 27.86 44.29
N GLU A 239 17.62 28.73 44.25
CA GLU A 239 17.43 30.16 43.95
C GLU A 239 17.08 30.41 42.47
N ILE A 240 17.66 29.63 41.56
CA ILE A 240 17.34 29.63 40.13
C ILE A 240 15.96 29.01 39.87
N GLN A 241 15.57 27.98 40.63
CA GLN A 241 14.24 27.35 40.54
C GLN A 241 13.12 28.30 40.99
N LEU A 242 13.33 29.09 42.05
CA LEU A 242 12.31 30.01 42.57
C LEU A 242 11.98 31.16 41.59
N ARG A 243 12.98 31.65 40.82
CA ARG A 243 12.75 32.63 39.74
C ARG A 243 11.96 32.05 38.58
N HIS A 244 12.19 30.78 38.23
CA HIS A 244 11.46 30.09 37.17
C HIS A 244 10.03 29.73 37.60
N GLU A 245 9.81 29.48 38.89
CA GLU A 245 8.52 29.12 39.48
C GLU A 245 7.50 30.28 39.44
N MET A 246 7.93 31.53 39.63
CA MET A 246 7.05 32.70 39.47
C MET A 246 6.67 32.98 38.01
N GLU A 247 7.59 32.80 37.05
CA GLU A 247 7.28 32.92 35.60
C GLU A 247 6.37 31.78 35.12
N LEU A 248 6.53 30.58 35.68
CA LEU A 248 5.64 29.45 35.46
C LEU A 248 4.24 29.69 36.00
N GLN A 249 4.08 30.34 37.16
CA GLN A 249 2.76 30.54 37.79
C GLN A 249 1.80 31.40 36.94
N VAL A 250 2.33 32.41 36.23
CA VAL A 250 1.56 33.26 35.30
C VAL A 250 1.18 32.49 34.03
N LYS A 251 2.10 31.65 33.50
CA LYS A 251 1.78 30.70 32.42
C LYS A 251 0.83 29.58 32.86
N ARG A 252 0.86 29.20 34.14
CA ARG A 252 0.07 28.13 34.74
C ARG A 252 -1.40 28.51 34.86
N GLN A 253 -1.74 29.75 35.20
CA GLN A 253 -3.14 30.18 35.25
C GLN A 253 -3.79 30.26 33.85
N ILE A 254 -2.99 30.61 32.83
CA ILE A 254 -3.44 30.65 31.42
C ILE A 254 -3.53 29.23 30.83
N MET A 255 -2.60 28.33 31.19
CA MET A 255 -2.69 26.91 30.86
C MET A 255 -3.77 26.18 31.66
N GLU A 256 -3.98 26.45 32.95
CA GLU A 256 -4.99 25.77 33.80
C GLU A 256 -6.40 25.98 33.28
N MET A 257 -6.73 27.16 32.74
CA MET A 257 -8.02 27.40 32.09
C MET A 257 -8.21 26.54 30.83
N LYS A 258 -7.16 26.40 29.99
CA LYS A 258 -7.18 25.60 28.77
C LYS A 258 -7.01 24.10 29.02
N ASP A 259 -6.31 23.74 30.09
CA ASP A 259 -6.06 22.40 30.55
C ASP A 259 -7.26 21.87 31.32
N ARG A 260 -8.12 22.70 31.94
CA ARG A 260 -9.39 22.23 32.54
C ARG A 260 -10.35 21.70 31.48
N GLU A 261 -10.51 22.42 30.38
CA GLU A 261 -11.28 21.95 29.20
C GLU A 261 -10.62 20.74 28.53
N ARG A 262 -9.29 20.71 28.47
CA ARG A 262 -8.54 19.57 27.95
C ARG A 262 -8.63 18.35 28.88
N LEU A 263 -8.65 18.56 30.20
CA LEU A 263 -8.79 17.54 31.23
C LEU A 263 -10.19 16.93 31.21
N GLU A 264 -11.25 17.73 31.09
CA GLU A 264 -12.61 17.20 31.02
C GLU A 264 -12.80 16.32 29.77
N LYS A 265 -12.26 16.74 28.62
CA LYS A 265 -12.24 15.91 27.40
C LYS A 265 -11.33 14.69 27.51
N GLN A 266 -10.19 14.84 28.17
CA GLN A 266 -9.26 13.73 28.40
C GLN A 266 -9.79 12.77 29.46
N GLU A 267 -10.60 13.22 30.41
CA GLU A 267 -11.25 12.44 31.45
C GLU A 267 -12.45 11.69 30.90
N GLN A 268 -13.25 12.29 30.01
CA GLN A 268 -14.23 11.57 29.20
C GLN A 268 -13.55 10.52 28.31
N SER A 269 -12.50 10.89 27.57
CA SER A 269 -11.73 9.92 26.77
C SER A 269 -11.10 8.83 27.64
N ARG A 270 -10.68 9.14 28.87
CA ARG A 270 -10.14 8.18 29.82
C ARG A 270 -11.25 7.28 30.37
N GLN A 271 -12.45 7.79 30.65
CA GLN A 271 -13.60 6.99 31.06
C GLN A 271 -14.03 6.05 29.93
N ASP A 272 -14.06 6.52 28.68
CA ASP A 272 -14.34 5.68 27.50
C ASP A 272 -13.25 4.63 27.28
N LYS A 273 -11.98 4.99 27.47
CA LYS A 273 -10.86 4.03 27.42
C LYS A 273 -10.91 3.04 28.59
N ILE A 274 -11.34 3.45 29.77
CA ILE A 274 -11.54 2.55 30.92
C ILE A 274 -12.71 1.60 30.62
N GLN A 275 -13.82 2.08 30.05
CA GLN A 275 -14.95 1.23 29.67
C GLN A 275 -14.57 0.27 28.54
N ALA A 276 -13.88 0.73 27.51
CA ALA A 276 -13.36 -0.10 26.43
C ALA A 276 -12.30 -1.11 26.94
N SER A 277 -11.46 -0.71 27.89
CA SER A 277 -10.52 -1.60 28.55
C SER A 277 -11.22 -2.63 29.42
N GLN A 278 -12.29 -2.26 30.14
CA GLN A 278 -13.12 -3.19 30.92
C GLN A 278 -13.84 -4.18 30.01
N GLN A 279 -14.39 -3.74 28.88
CA GLN A 279 -14.98 -4.62 27.88
C GLN A 279 -13.94 -5.56 27.27
N ALA A 280 -12.75 -5.05 26.90
CA ALA A 280 -11.65 -5.87 26.42
C ALA A 280 -11.14 -6.86 27.46
N GLN A 281 -11.13 -6.48 28.75
CA GLN A 281 -10.80 -7.38 29.85
C GLN A 281 -11.86 -8.45 30.06
N LEU A 282 -13.15 -8.13 29.92
CA LEU A 282 -14.24 -9.11 29.96
C LEU A 282 -14.15 -10.09 28.80
N GLU A 283 -13.90 -9.61 27.58
CA GLU A 283 -13.66 -10.46 26.41
C GLU A 283 -12.43 -11.34 26.57
N LEU A 284 -11.34 -10.77 27.09
CA LEU A 284 -10.11 -11.51 27.36
C LEU A 284 -10.35 -12.57 28.45
N ARG A 285 -11.13 -12.24 29.49
CA ARG A 285 -11.52 -13.18 30.55
C ARG A 285 -12.39 -14.30 29.99
N TYR A 286 -13.31 -14.00 29.08
CA TYR A 286 -14.11 -15.01 28.38
C TYR A 286 -13.25 -15.91 27.50
N LYS A 287 -12.31 -15.34 26.73
CA LYS A 287 -11.33 -16.10 25.93
C LYS A 287 -10.40 -16.97 26.78
N LEU A 288 -9.93 -16.44 27.92
CA LEU A 288 -9.12 -17.19 28.89
C LEU A 288 -9.92 -18.31 29.56
N GLN A 289 -11.20 -18.07 29.86
CA GLN A 289 -12.08 -19.09 30.43
C GLN A 289 -12.37 -20.20 29.42
N ALA A 290 -12.63 -19.86 28.16
CA ALA A 290 -12.78 -20.81 27.06
C ALA A 290 -11.48 -21.61 26.81
N ALA A 291 -10.32 -20.94 26.82
CA ALA A 291 -9.03 -21.60 26.70
C ALA A 291 -8.74 -22.54 27.89
N LYS A 292 -9.11 -22.13 29.11
CA LYS A 292 -9.00 -22.96 30.32
C LYS A 292 -9.91 -24.17 30.24
N GLN A 293 -11.15 -24.02 29.79
CA GLN A 293 -12.07 -25.15 29.57
C GLN A 293 -11.51 -26.14 28.55
N LEU A 294 -11.01 -25.65 27.41
CA LEU A 294 -10.43 -26.49 26.37
C LEU A 294 -9.14 -27.20 26.84
N GLN A 295 -8.36 -26.54 27.70
CA GLN A 295 -7.20 -27.16 28.35
C GLN A 295 -7.61 -28.19 29.41
N MET A 296 -8.69 -27.96 30.16
CA MET A 296 -9.24 -28.95 31.10
C MET A 296 -9.78 -30.17 30.37
N GLU A 297 -10.57 -30.01 29.31
CA GLU A 297 -11.03 -31.13 28.47
C GLU A 297 -9.85 -31.93 27.90
N LYS A 298 -8.76 -31.24 27.51
CA LYS A 298 -7.56 -31.91 27.02
C LYS A 298 -6.84 -32.68 28.13
N LEU A 299 -6.78 -32.13 29.34
CA LEU A 299 -6.22 -32.82 30.50
C LEU A 299 -7.08 -34.01 30.92
N GLU A 300 -8.40 -33.89 30.83
CA GLU A 300 -9.36 -34.95 31.10
C GLU A 300 -9.21 -36.09 30.11
N ARG A 301 -9.13 -35.80 28.80
CA ARG A 301 -8.78 -36.81 27.79
C ARG A 301 -7.41 -37.46 28.02
N MET A 302 -6.43 -36.70 28.53
CA MET A 302 -5.13 -37.29 28.89
C MET A 302 -5.21 -38.16 30.15
N ARG A 303 -6.06 -37.81 31.12
CA ARG A 303 -6.35 -38.64 32.30
C ARG A 303 -7.04 -39.93 31.90
N GLU A 304 -8.08 -39.85 31.08
CA GLU A 304 -8.76 -41.05 30.53
C GLU A 304 -7.76 -41.96 29.79
N GLN A 305 -6.89 -41.40 28.95
CA GLN A 305 -5.85 -42.16 28.26
C GLN A 305 -4.80 -42.75 29.21
N PHE A 306 -4.58 -42.14 30.37
CA PHE A 306 -3.67 -42.64 31.38
C PHE A 306 -4.33 -43.75 32.20
N GLU A 307 -5.58 -43.56 32.62
CA GLU A 307 -6.39 -44.57 33.31
C GLU A 307 -6.62 -45.82 32.45
N ASP A 308 -6.82 -45.65 31.14
CA ASP A 308 -6.90 -46.78 30.20
C ASP A 308 -5.55 -47.49 30.03
N LYS A 309 -4.44 -46.77 30.15
CA LYS A 309 -3.09 -47.38 30.14
C LYS A 309 -2.78 -48.06 31.46
N GLU A 310 -3.16 -47.49 32.60
CA GLU A 310 -3.03 -48.11 33.92
C GLU A 310 -3.87 -49.38 33.98
N ARG A 311 -5.13 -49.36 33.52
CA ARG A 311 -5.97 -50.56 33.41
C ARG A 311 -5.30 -51.66 32.57
N LYS A 312 -4.75 -51.31 31.41
CA LYS A 312 -4.01 -52.27 30.56
C LYS A 312 -2.70 -52.77 31.18
N ILE A 313 -2.04 -51.96 32.00
CA ILE A 313 -0.82 -52.36 32.73
C ILE A 313 -1.19 -53.28 33.89
N ASP A 314 -2.27 -52.98 34.63
CA ASP A 314 -2.78 -53.81 35.72
C ASP A 314 -3.32 -55.15 35.22
N GLU A 315 -4.01 -55.19 34.08
CA GLU A 315 -4.40 -56.43 33.41
C GLU A 315 -3.18 -57.29 33.06
N ARG A 316 -2.15 -56.70 32.45
CA ARG A 316 -0.89 -57.40 32.16
C ARG A 316 -0.14 -57.82 33.42
N ARG A 317 -0.23 -57.04 34.49
CA ARG A 317 0.37 -57.37 35.79
C ARG A 317 -0.35 -58.54 36.43
N GLN A 318 -1.68 -58.59 36.39
CA GLN A 318 -2.47 -59.72 36.88
C GLN A 318 -2.19 -60.99 36.05
N GLU A 319 -2.06 -60.88 34.73
CA GLU A 319 -1.62 -62.00 33.87
C GLU A 319 -0.22 -62.49 34.24
N PHE A 320 0.70 -61.57 34.52
CA PHE A 320 2.07 -61.90 34.94
C PHE A 320 2.11 -62.52 36.34
N GLU A 321 1.31 -62.04 37.29
CA GLU A 321 1.20 -62.61 38.64
C GLU A 321 0.60 -64.03 38.60
N ARG A 322 -0.42 -64.29 37.77
CA ARG A 322 -0.94 -65.65 37.52
C ARG A 322 0.11 -66.58 36.90
N LEU A 323 0.89 -66.11 35.92
CA LEU A 323 2.00 -66.86 35.33
C LEU A 323 3.13 -67.13 36.34
N LYS A 324 3.38 -66.18 37.24
CA LYS A 324 4.39 -66.31 38.30
C LYS A 324 3.97 -67.31 39.38
N GLU A 325 2.70 -67.33 39.76
CA GLU A 325 2.14 -68.33 40.68
C GLU A 325 2.20 -69.74 40.09
N GLN A 326 1.85 -69.90 38.81
CA GLN A 326 1.99 -71.18 38.10
C GLN A 326 3.45 -71.68 38.10
N LYS A 327 4.42 -70.79 37.82
CA LYS A 327 5.85 -71.13 37.87
C LYS A 327 6.35 -71.43 39.28
N LEU A 328 5.80 -70.80 40.31
CA LEU A 328 6.14 -71.09 41.70
C LEU A 328 5.69 -72.48 42.12
N ILE A 329 4.48 -72.89 41.70
CA ILE A 329 3.96 -74.24 41.94
C ILE A 329 4.81 -75.27 41.17
N GLU A 330 5.15 -74.99 39.92
CA GLU A 330 5.99 -75.86 39.08
C GLU A 330 7.41 -76.02 39.65
N ASN A 331 8.00 -74.93 40.14
CA ASN A 331 9.30 -74.94 40.82
C ASN A 331 9.24 -75.66 42.18
N TYR A 332 8.13 -75.57 42.92
CA TYR A 332 7.94 -76.30 44.17
C TYR A 332 7.91 -77.82 43.93
N ILE A 333 7.21 -78.26 42.88
CA ILE A 333 7.16 -79.68 42.47
C ILE A 333 8.55 -80.17 42.05
N ASN A 334 9.28 -79.38 41.25
CA ASN A 334 10.64 -79.73 40.81
C ASN A 334 11.66 -79.73 41.97
N ALA A 335 11.51 -78.84 42.95
CA ALA A 335 12.36 -78.79 44.13
C ALA A 335 12.16 -80.01 45.04
N GLN A 336 10.91 -80.50 45.22
CA GLN A 336 10.65 -81.73 45.96
C GLN A 336 11.30 -82.96 45.28
N GLN A 337 11.19 -83.07 43.95
CA GLN A 337 11.84 -84.16 43.19
C GLN A 337 13.38 -84.10 43.27
N HIS A 338 13.96 -82.89 43.33
CA HIS A 338 15.40 -82.71 43.49
C HIS A 338 15.86 -83.05 44.93
N GLN A 339 15.01 -82.81 45.93
CA GLN A 339 15.31 -83.11 47.34
C GLN A 339 15.33 -84.62 47.60
N GLU A 340 14.49 -85.40 46.92
CA GLU A 340 14.52 -86.87 46.97
C GLU A 340 15.77 -87.46 46.31
N LYS A 341 16.20 -86.91 45.16
CA LYS A 341 17.45 -87.30 44.49
C LYS A 341 18.68 -86.96 45.34
N MET A 342 18.67 -85.86 46.09
CA MET A 342 19.77 -85.46 46.96
C MET A 342 19.93 -86.39 48.17
N LYS A 343 18.83 -86.90 48.75
CA LYS A 343 18.89 -87.90 49.82
C LYS A 343 19.58 -89.19 49.41
N GLN A 344 19.37 -89.65 48.16
CA GLN A 344 20.02 -90.86 47.61
C GLN A 344 21.52 -90.68 47.32
N VAL A 345 22.00 -89.45 47.14
CA VAL A 345 23.41 -89.14 46.89
C VAL A 345 24.19 -88.98 48.20
N ILE A 346 23.56 -88.43 49.24
CA ILE A 346 24.19 -88.26 50.57
C ILE A 346 24.49 -89.62 51.21
N GLU A 347 23.63 -90.62 51.00
CA GLU A 347 23.83 -92.00 51.49
C GLU A 347 25.00 -92.74 50.80
N LYS A 348 25.33 -92.38 49.55
CA LYS A 348 26.48 -92.95 48.80
C LYS A 348 27.82 -92.30 49.15
N VAL A 349 27.80 -91.04 49.59
CA VAL A 349 29.02 -90.29 49.95
C VAL A 349 29.53 -90.67 51.34
N GLN A 350 28.64 -90.98 52.29
CA GLN A 350 29.03 -91.44 53.63
C GLN A 350 29.83 -92.76 53.60
N ASN A 351 29.53 -93.67 52.66
CA ASN A 351 30.28 -94.93 52.50
C ASN A 351 31.66 -94.78 51.82
N GLN A 352 32.01 -93.61 51.27
CA GLN A 352 33.28 -93.38 50.56
C GLN A 352 34.30 -92.56 51.34
N GLU A 353 33.92 -92.01 52.51
CA GLU A 353 34.84 -91.26 53.37
C GLU A 353 35.69 -92.16 54.29
N GLU A 354 35.26 -93.40 54.58
CA GLU A 354 36.05 -94.34 55.41
C GLU A 354 37.34 -94.82 54.72
N ASN A 355 37.44 -94.77 53.38
CA ASN A 355 38.59 -95.31 52.63
C ASN A 355 39.73 -94.31 52.36
N LYS A 356 39.62 -93.04 52.77
CA LYS A 356 40.56 -91.97 52.35
C LYS A 356 41.69 -91.65 53.35
N TYR A 357 41.79 -92.37 54.47
CA TYR A 357 42.83 -92.12 55.46
C TYR A 357 44.22 -92.69 55.06
N TYR A 358 44.30 -93.61 54.10
CA TYR A 358 45.56 -94.31 53.75
C TYR A 358 46.40 -93.64 52.64
N ASP A 359 45.85 -92.72 51.84
CA ASP A 359 46.50 -92.18 50.62
C ASP A 359 47.31 -90.88 50.85
N TYR A 360 47.33 -90.33 52.06
CA TYR A 360 47.92 -89.02 52.32
C TYR A 360 49.46 -89.03 52.41
N GLN A 361 50.09 -90.19 52.65
CA GLN A 361 51.55 -90.27 52.85
C GLN A 361 52.37 -90.31 51.54
N GLN A 362 51.80 -90.68 50.38
CA GLN A 362 52.56 -90.78 49.12
C GLN A 362 52.67 -89.46 48.34
N LYS A 363 51.88 -88.42 48.67
CA LYS A 363 51.80 -87.17 47.88
C LYS A 363 52.92 -86.15 48.15
N GLN A 364 53.76 -86.36 49.15
CA GLN A 364 54.78 -85.38 49.53
C GLN A 364 56.00 -85.33 48.59
N GLU A 365 56.31 -86.41 47.85
CA GLU A 365 57.48 -86.45 46.96
C GLU A 365 57.21 -85.88 45.54
N PHE A 366 55.94 -85.90 45.08
CA PHE A 366 55.56 -85.44 43.74
C PHE A 366 55.56 -83.90 43.58
N VAL A 367 55.39 -83.17 44.69
CA VAL A 367 55.30 -81.69 44.70
C VAL A 367 56.61 -81.02 44.30
N ASN A 368 57.77 -81.65 44.58
CA ASN A 368 59.07 -81.07 44.30
C ASN A 368 59.51 -81.17 42.83
N GLN A 369 59.01 -82.13 42.06
CA GLN A 369 59.31 -82.24 40.61
C GLN A 369 58.47 -81.28 39.76
N ARG A 370 57.24 -80.95 40.18
CA ARG A 370 56.34 -80.04 39.46
C ARG A 370 56.76 -78.57 39.50
N LYS A 371 57.56 -78.19 40.50
CA LYS A 371 58.06 -76.82 40.67
C LYS A 371 59.06 -76.41 39.57
N LYS A 372 59.82 -77.36 39.01
CA LYS A 372 60.81 -77.10 37.94
C LYS A 372 60.20 -76.96 36.55
N GLN A 373 59.03 -77.55 36.28
CA GLN A 373 58.34 -77.44 34.99
C GLN A 373 57.60 -76.09 34.82
N LEU A 374 57.11 -75.54 35.93
CA LEU A 374 56.37 -74.26 35.97
C LEU A 374 57.22 -73.03 35.64
N GLU A 375 58.54 -73.07 35.83
CA GLU A 375 59.43 -71.95 35.50
C GLU A 375 59.71 -71.83 34.00
N LEU A 376 59.69 -72.96 33.27
CA LEU A 376 59.96 -73.03 31.83
C LEU A 376 58.73 -72.61 31.00
N GLU A 377 57.51 -72.83 31.52
CA GLU A 377 56.25 -72.36 30.92
C GLU A 377 56.08 -70.83 31.04
N LYS A 378 56.48 -70.23 32.17
CA LYS A 378 56.40 -68.78 32.39
C LYS A 378 57.23 -67.96 31.38
N LEU A 379 58.37 -68.50 30.95
CA LEU A 379 59.24 -67.88 29.95
C LEU A 379 58.61 -67.87 28.55
N LYS A 380 57.90 -68.95 28.18
CA LYS A 380 57.15 -69.02 26.90
C LYS A 380 55.92 -68.12 26.91
N GLU A 381 55.23 -68.01 28.03
CA GLU A 381 54.09 -67.12 28.22
C GLU A 381 54.46 -65.63 28.06
N LEU A 382 55.63 -65.24 28.55
CA LEU A 382 56.17 -63.88 28.43
C LEU A 382 56.44 -63.48 26.97
N LEU A 383 56.93 -64.44 26.17
CA LEU A 383 57.27 -64.22 24.76
C LEU A 383 56.01 -64.09 23.88
N ILE A 384 54.98 -64.91 24.16
CA ILE A 384 53.66 -64.81 23.50
C ILE A 384 52.97 -63.49 23.87
N LYS A 385 53.05 -63.05 25.14
CA LYS A 385 52.49 -61.76 25.56
C LYS A 385 53.14 -60.57 24.87
N LYS A 386 54.44 -60.65 24.56
CA LYS A 386 55.16 -59.60 23.83
C LYS A 386 54.70 -59.50 22.37
N GLN A 387 54.56 -60.63 21.66
CA GLN A 387 54.02 -60.65 20.30
C GLN A 387 52.57 -60.13 20.23
N GLN A 388 51.72 -60.52 21.19
CA GLN A 388 50.35 -60.01 21.26
C GLN A 388 50.25 -58.51 21.57
N GLN A 389 51.28 -57.91 22.20
CA GLN A 389 51.35 -56.46 22.40
C GLN A 389 51.76 -55.74 21.11
N GLU A 390 52.73 -56.28 20.37
CA GLU A 390 53.19 -55.72 19.08
C GLU A 390 52.06 -55.76 18.03
N GLU A 391 51.28 -56.84 17.95
CA GLU A 391 50.10 -56.94 17.07
C GLU A 391 49.00 -55.93 17.47
N LYS A 392 48.77 -55.73 18.78
CA LYS A 392 47.81 -54.73 19.28
C LYS A 392 48.27 -53.30 18.99
N GLU A 393 49.57 -53.03 19.02
CA GLU A 393 50.13 -51.74 18.61
C GLU A 393 49.99 -51.50 17.11
N GLN A 394 50.25 -52.50 16.27
CA GLN A 394 50.01 -52.42 14.83
C GLN A 394 48.54 -52.14 14.51
N HIS A 395 47.61 -52.87 15.12
CA HIS A 395 46.18 -52.59 14.97
C HIS A 395 45.78 -51.18 15.44
N ARG A 396 46.45 -50.65 16.46
CA ARG A 396 46.24 -49.26 16.91
C ARG A 396 46.71 -48.27 15.86
N ILE A 397 47.88 -48.49 15.27
CA ILE A 397 48.45 -47.62 14.23
C ILE A 397 47.54 -47.64 12.99
N ASP A 398 47.09 -48.81 12.55
CA ASP A 398 46.18 -48.95 11.40
C ASP A 398 44.83 -48.29 11.65
N ALA A 399 44.29 -48.41 12.87
CA ALA A 399 43.04 -47.74 13.25
C ALA A 399 43.18 -46.21 13.23
N ILE A 400 44.32 -45.68 13.67
CA ILE A 400 44.62 -44.24 13.62
C ILE A 400 44.73 -43.76 12.16
N GLN A 401 45.48 -44.47 11.32
CA GLN A 401 45.64 -44.11 9.90
C GLN A 401 44.31 -44.16 9.15
N ASN A 402 43.47 -45.16 9.42
CA ASN A 402 42.14 -45.25 8.81
C ASN A 402 41.20 -44.15 9.31
N ALA A 403 41.28 -43.76 10.59
CA ALA A 403 40.53 -42.63 11.12
C ALA A 403 40.96 -41.30 10.48
N GLU A 404 42.27 -41.09 10.26
CA GLU A 404 42.80 -39.90 9.58
C GLU A 404 42.35 -39.83 8.13
N LYS A 405 42.45 -40.93 7.36
CA LYS A 405 41.93 -40.98 5.98
C LYS A 405 40.44 -40.67 5.91
N TYR A 406 39.65 -41.21 6.83
CA TYR A 406 38.21 -40.93 6.90
C TYR A 406 37.94 -39.45 7.23
N GLN A 407 38.71 -38.83 8.12
CA GLN A 407 38.61 -37.40 8.41
C GLN A 407 38.98 -36.54 7.20
N GLN A 408 40.04 -36.90 6.46
CA GLN A 408 40.45 -36.20 5.24
C GLN A 408 39.37 -36.26 4.16
N ILE A 409 38.79 -37.44 3.89
CA ILE A 409 37.68 -37.61 2.93
C ILE A 409 36.49 -36.75 3.35
N LYS A 410 36.12 -36.77 4.63
CA LYS A 410 35.01 -35.98 5.15
C LYS A 410 35.27 -34.48 5.07
N ALA A 411 36.51 -34.04 5.29
CA ALA A 411 36.92 -32.65 5.11
C ALA A 411 36.82 -32.24 3.63
N MET A 412 37.27 -33.10 2.71
CA MET A 412 37.18 -32.88 1.26
C MET A 412 35.72 -32.77 0.78
N GLU A 413 34.84 -33.66 1.23
CA GLU A 413 33.41 -33.60 0.92
C GLU A 413 32.76 -32.32 1.44
N LEU A 414 33.14 -31.88 2.65
CA LEU A 414 32.63 -30.65 3.24
C LEU A 414 33.11 -29.43 2.46
N ASN A 415 34.36 -29.43 1.99
CA ASN A 415 34.91 -28.36 1.16
C ASN A 415 34.23 -28.31 -0.22
N ASN A 416 33.98 -29.45 -0.86
CA ASN A 416 33.23 -29.51 -2.12
C ASN A 416 31.79 -29.00 -1.94
N LYS A 417 31.12 -29.36 -0.83
CA LYS A 417 29.79 -28.83 -0.50
C LYS A 417 29.81 -27.31 -0.27
N LEU A 418 30.88 -26.77 0.30
CA LEU A 418 31.05 -25.32 0.44
C LEU A 418 31.26 -24.64 -0.92
N LEU A 419 32.10 -25.19 -1.78
CA LEU A 419 32.37 -24.67 -3.12
C LEU A 419 31.09 -24.60 -3.98
N VAL A 420 30.29 -25.67 -4.00
CA VAL A 420 29.01 -25.69 -4.73
C VAL A 420 28.03 -24.66 -4.17
N LYS A 421 27.98 -24.50 -2.84
CA LYS A 421 27.14 -23.46 -2.21
C LYS A 421 27.61 -22.06 -2.55
N GLU A 422 28.92 -21.84 -2.62
CA GLU A 422 29.51 -20.56 -3.00
C GLU A 422 29.19 -20.22 -4.46
N GLN A 423 29.34 -21.17 -5.38
CA GLN A 423 28.92 -21.01 -6.78
C GLN A 423 27.43 -20.68 -6.90
N MET A 424 26.55 -21.41 -6.19
CA MET A 424 25.12 -21.09 -6.16
C MET A 424 24.81 -19.70 -5.59
N ILE A 425 25.57 -19.24 -4.60
CA ILE A 425 25.42 -17.89 -4.04
C ILE A 425 25.84 -16.85 -5.08
N GLN A 426 26.95 -17.07 -5.79
CA GLN A 426 27.43 -16.18 -6.85
C GLN A 426 26.45 -16.11 -8.02
N GLU A 427 25.93 -17.25 -8.49
CA GLU A 427 24.89 -17.31 -9.53
C GLU A 427 23.63 -16.55 -9.12
N LYS A 428 23.13 -16.77 -7.90
CA LYS A 428 21.97 -16.03 -7.37
C LYS A 428 22.24 -14.53 -7.22
N GLN A 429 23.46 -14.14 -6.91
CA GLN A 429 23.83 -12.73 -6.84
C GLN A 429 23.82 -12.10 -8.24
N MET A 430 24.37 -12.78 -9.25
CA MET A 430 24.35 -12.33 -10.65
C MET A 430 22.91 -12.24 -11.19
N GLU A 431 22.07 -13.26 -10.93
CA GLU A 431 20.66 -13.26 -11.31
C GLU A 431 19.91 -12.10 -10.64
N LYS A 432 20.16 -11.85 -9.35
CA LYS A 432 19.58 -10.70 -8.63
C LYS A 432 20.01 -9.37 -9.24
N GLN A 433 21.28 -9.22 -9.65
CA GLN A 433 21.76 -8.02 -10.31
C GLN A 433 21.07 -7.82 -11.67
N GLN A 434 20.94 -8.87 -12.49
CA GLN A 434 20.22 -8.80 -13.77
C GLN A 434 18.76 -8.41 -13.58
N ILE A 435 18.07 -8.99 -12.60
CA ILE A 435 16.68 -8.62 -12.27
C ILE A 435 16.60 -7.15 -11.82
N GLN A 436 17.53 -6.68 -10.99
CA GLN A 436 17.57 -5.29 -10.56
C GLN A 436 17.80 -4.32 -11.74
N GLU A 437 18.67 -4.67 -12.69
CA GLU A 437 18.86 -3.89 -13.91
C GLU A 437 17.61 -3.85 -14.78
N GLN A 438 16.91 -4.98 -14.94
CA GLN A 438 15.64 -5.04 -15.65
C GLN A 438 14.54 -4.19 -14.98
N ILE A 439 14.44 -4.23 -13.64
CA ILE A 439 13.49 -3.40 -12.89
C ILE A 439 13.80 -1.92 -13.10
N LYS A 440 15.07 -1.50 -12.96
CA LYS A 440 15.50 -0.11 -13.21
C LYS A 440 15.16 0.33 -14.63
N LEU A 441 15.41 -0.53 -15.62
CA LEU A 441 15.05 -0.26 -17.01
C LEU A 441 13.54 -0.08 -17.18
N GLN A 442 12.72 -0.95 -16.59
CA GLN A 442 11.26 -0.81 -16.62
C GLN A 442 10.78 0.47 -15.92
N GLU A 443 11.40 0.88 -14.83
CA GLU A 443 11.08 2.14 -14.15
C GLU A 443 11.39 3.35 -15.02
N ILE A 444 12.55 3.35 -15.70
CA ILE A 444 12.93 4.40 -16.66
C ILE A 444 11.90 4.48 -17.78
N LEU A 445 11.49 3.33 -18.35
CA LEU A 445 10.45 3.28 -19.39
C LEU A 445 9.12 3.83 -18.87
N LYS A 446 8.67 3.42 -17.68
CA LYS A 446 7.43 3.92 -17.06
C LYS A 446 7.47 5.43 -16.82
N MET A 447 8.61 5.97 -16.41
CA MET A 447 8.77 7.41 -16.17
C MET A 447 8.75 8.20 -17.49
N LYS A 448 9.39 7.68 -18.54
CA LYS A 448 9.31 8.28 -19.88
C LYS A 448 7.88 8.25 -20.44
N ASP A 449 7.19 7.12 -20.33
CA ASP A 449 5.79 6.99 -20.76
C ASP A 449 4.88 7.98 -20.03
N LYS A 450 5.08 8.18 -18.72
CA LYS A 450 4.33 9.17 -17.94
C LYS A 450 4.61 10.59 -18.43
N LYS A 451 5.88 10.93 -18.64
CA LYS A 451 6.28 12.27 -19.12
C LYS A 451 5.68 12.54 -20.50
N GLU A 452 5.81 11.59 -21.42
CA GLU A 452 5.28 11.70 -22.77
C GLU A 452 3.74 11.79 -22.78
N ALA A 453 3.06 11.02 -21.93
CA ALA A 453 1.60 11.10 -21.80
C ALA A 453 1.14 12.46 -21.26
N LEU A 454 1.90 13.07 -20.34
CA LEU A 454 1.64 14.44 -19.86
C LEU A 454 1.86 15.47 -20.95
N GLU A 455 2.96 15.38 -21.72
CA GLU A 455 3.23 16.27 -22.86
C GLU A 455 2.16 16.13 -23.95
N ARG A 456 1.70 14.91 -24.24
CA ARG A 456 0.58 14.64 -25.15
C ARG A 456 -0.72 15.29 -24.66
N LEU A 457 -1.02 15.16 -23.37
CA LEU A 457 -2.21 15.78 -22.77
C LEU A 457 -2.14 17.31 -22.84
N GLN A 458 -0.98 17.89 -22.55
CA GLN A 458 -0.75 19.32 -22.67
C GLN A 458 -0.97 19.81 -24.10
N ARG A 459 -0.39 19.12 -25.10
CA ARG A 459 -0.60 19.43 -26.52
C ARG A 459 -2.06 19.38 -26.94
N LYS A 460 -2.82 18.39 -26.45
CA LYS A 460 -4.27 18.32 -26.69
C LYS A 460 -5.01 19.53 -26.12
N GLN A 461 -4.71 19.90 -24.87
CA GLN A 461 -5.33 21.06 -24.23
C GLN A 461 -4.96 22.38 -24.91
N GLU A 462 -3.73 22.52 -25.38
CA GLU A 462 -3.28 23.68 -26.16
C GLU A 462 -4.05 23.79 -27.47
N TYR A 463 -4.22 22.69 -28.18
CA TYR A 463 -5.01 22.65 -29.41
C TYR A 463 -6.51 22.94 -29.16
N GLU A 464 -7.11 22.39 -28.10
CA GLU A 464 -8.48 22.73 -27.69
C GLU A 464 -8.63 24.22 -27.35
N LYS A 465 -7.66 24.81 -26.67
CA LYS A 465 -7.62 26.25 -26.38
C LYS A 465 -7.47 27.07 -27.66
N GLU A 466 -6.67 26.63 -28.61
CA GLU A 466 -6.50 27.28 -29.92
C GLU A 466 -7.81 27.30 -30.70
N ILE A 467 -8.51 26.15 -30.79
CA ILE A 467 -9.84 26.08 -31.40
C ILE A 467 -10.83 27.03 -30.70
N LEU A 468 -10.81 27.06 -29.36
CA LEU A 468 -11.70 27.94 -28.61
C LEU A 468 -11.39 29.42 -28.87
N ARG A 469 -10.11 29.79 -28.96
CA ARG A 469 -9.67 31.15 -29.32
C ARG A 469 -10.12 31.52 -30.72
N GLN A 470 -9.94 30.64 -31.71
CA GLN A 470 -10.42 30.86 -33.08
C GLN A 470 -11.94 31.10 -33.10
N LYS A 471 -12.72 30.28 -32.38
CA LYS A 471 -14.18 30.48 -32.26
C LYS A 471 -14.56 31.80 -31.59
N ILE A 472 -13.80 32.25 -30.59
CA ILE A 472 -14.00 33.55 -29.94
C ILE A 472 -13.68 34.68 -30.92
N GLU A 473 -12.56 34.61 -31.62
CA GLU A 473 -12.16 35.60 -32.63
C GLU A 473 -13.17 35.70 -33.77
N GLU A 474 -13.70 34.58 -34.26
CA GLU A 474 -14.78 34.56 -35.26
C GLU A 474 -16.04 35.24 -34.73
N LYS A 475 -16.46 34.96 -33.49
CA LYS A 475 -17.61 35.63 -32.86
C LYS A 475 -17.38 37.12 -32.65
N MET A 476 -16.17 37.52 -32.29
CA MET A 476 -15.79 38.93 -32.18
C MET A 476 -15.89 39.61 -33.54
N ARG A 477 -15.30 39.03 -34.59
CA ARG A 477 -15.43 39.56 -35.97
C ARG A 477 -16.88 39.66 -36.43
N ARG A 478 -17.72 38.66 -36.14
CA ARG A 478 -19.16 38.72 -36.43
C ARG A 478 -19.83 39.87 -35.66
N THR A 479 -19.49 40.06 -34.39
CA THR A 479 -20.03 41.15 -33.55
C THR A 479 -19.59 42.51 -34.05
N ASP A 480 -18.33 42.67 -34.44
CA ASP A 480 -17.77 43.90 -35.00
C ASP A 480 -18.44 44.25 -36.33
N ASN A 481 -18.67 43.25 -37.19
CA ASN A 481 -19.42 43.42 -38.44
C ASN A 481 -20.87 43.85 -38.19
N LEU A 482 -21.56 43.24 -37.22
CA LEU A 482 -22.91 43.65 -36.83
C LEU A 482 -22.94 45.06 -36.23
N GLN A 483 -21.93 45.42 -35.43
CA GLN A 483 -21.79 46.76 -34.86
C GLN A 483 -21.54 47.80 -35.95
N LEU A 484 -20.74 47.47 -36.97
CA LEU A 484 -20.50 48.31 -38.13
C LEU A 484 -21.77 48.47 -39.00
N GLN A 485 -22.56 47.41 -39.20
CA GLN A 485 -23.85 47.52 -39.88
C GLN A 485 -24.83 48.40 -39.08
N LYS A 486 -24.88 48.24 -37.76
CA LYS A 486 -25.71 49.06 -36.88
C LYS A 486 -25.30 50.55 -36.91
N SER A 487 -24.00 50.85 -36.92
CA SER A 487 -23.53 52.23 -37.02
C SER A 487 -23.90 52.86 -38.37
N ARG A 488 -23.78 52.12 -39.49
CA ARG A 488 -24.25 52.57 -40.81
C ARG A 488 -25.75 52.90 -40.83
N VAL A 489 -26.58 52.05 -40.22
CA VAL A 489 -28.04 52.31 -40.11
C VAL A 489 -28.33 53.55 -39.26
N LEU A 490 -27.59 53.75 -38.16
CA LEU A 490 -27.74 54.95 -37.34
C LEU A 490 -27.31 56.21 -38.07
N GLU A 491 -26.24 56.16 -38.85
CA GLU A 491 -25.77 57.27 -39.69
C GLU A 491 -26.80 57.63 -40.77
N GLN A 492 -27.38 56.62 -41.45
CA GLN A 492 -28.49 56.82 -42.39
C GLN A 492 -29.71 57.46 -41.73
N ARG A 493 -30.08 57.01 -40.51
CA ARG A 493 -31.17 57.64 -39.73
C ARG A 493 -30.87 59.09 -39.37
N LEU A 494 -29.61 59.40 -39.04
CA LEU A 494 -29.19 60.77 -38.73
C LEU A 494 -29.29 61.65 -39.98
N GLN A 495 -28.85 61.17 -41.13
CA GLN A 495 -28.99 61.87 -42.42
C GLN A 495 -30.46 62.09 -42.78
N MET A 496 -31.32 61.07 -42.67
CA MET A 496 -32.76 61.24 -42.89
C MET A 496 -33.38 62.24 -41.92
N LYS A 497 -32.96 62.24 -40.65
CA LYS A 497 -33.43 63.23 -39.67
C LYS A 497 -32.98 64.65 -40.02
N GLN A 498 -31.76 64.84 -40.53
CA GLN A 498 -31.28 66.13 -41.01
C GLN A 498 -32.10 66.60 -42.22
N ILE A 499 -32.36 65.73 -43.20
CA ILE A 499 -33.21 66.03 -44.35
C ILE A 499 -34.63 66.41 -43.91
N ALA A 500 -35.24 65.62 -43.01
CA ALA A 500 -36.57 65.91 -42.48
C ALA A 500 -36.62 67.23 -41.69
N ASN A 501 -35.55 67.57 -40.96
CA ASN A 501 -35.45 68.86 -40.28
C ASN A 501 -35.34 70.02 -41.28
N LEU A 502 -34.55 69.87 -42.35
CA LEU A 502 -34.45 70.88 -43.42
C LEU A 502 -35.81 71.09 -44.10
N GLN A 503 -36.51 70.01 -44.47
CA GLN A 503 -37.88 70.08 -45.02
C GLN A 503 -38.85 70.76 -44.04
N LYS A 504 -38.72 70.48 -42.74
CA LYS A 504 -39.54 71.13 -41.71
C LYS A 504 -39.22 72.63 -41.60
N GLU A 505 -37.96 73.03 -41.71
CA GLU A 505 -37.55 74.43 -41.73
C GLU A 505 -38.04 75.15 -43.00
N GLU A 506 -37.95 74.51 -44.17
CA GLU A 506 -38.52 75.01 -45.42
C GLU A 506 -40.03 75.21 -45.32
N LEU A 507 -40.76 74.20 -44.81
CA LEU A 507 -42.19 74.32 -44.54
C LEU A 507 -42.48 75.43 -43.54
N LYS A 508 -41.71 75.54 -42.47
CA LYS A 508 -41.86 76.61 -41.47
C LYS A 508 -41.65 77.98 -42.11
N HIS A 509 -40.65 78.13 -42.98
CA HIS A 509 -40.38 79.34 -43.74
C HIS A 509 -41.51 79.65 -44.73
N GLN A 510 -42.04 78.66 -45.45
CA GLN A 510 -43.23 78.82 -46.29
C GLN A 510 -44.45 79.27 -45.46
N PHE A 511 -44.68 78.66 -44.29
CA PHE A 511 -45.73 79.09 -43.36
C PHE A 511 -45.51 80.51 -42.84
N GLU A 512 -44.27 80.91 -42.59
CA GLU A 512 -43.93 82.26 -42.13
C GLU A 512 -44.14 83.30 -43.24
N LEU A 513 -43.82 82.96 -44.49
CA LEU A 513 -44.14 83.78 -45.67
C LEU A 513 -45.65 83.91 -45.92
N ILE A 514 -46.40 82.81 -45.72
CA ILE A 514 -47.88 82.82 -45.76
C ILE A 514 -48.43 83.71 -44.65
N LYS A 515 -47.91 83.58 -43.42
CA LYS A 515 -48.33 84.38 -42.25
C LYS A 515 -48.02 85.88 -42.42
N GLN A 516 -46.96 86.21 -43.15
CA GLN A 516 -46.59 87.59 -43.51
C GLN A 516 -47.38 88.14 -44.71
N GLY A 517 -48.29 87.36 -45.32
CA GLY A 517 -49.18 87.80 -46.39
C GLY A 517 -48.49 88.09 -47.73
N LYS A 518 -47.30 87.52 -47.98
CA LYS A 518 -46.49 87.78 -49.19
C LYS A 518 -46.66 86.72 -50.30
N ILE A 519 -47.54 85.74 -50.12
CA ILE A 519 -47.82 84.68 -51.11
C ILE A 519 -49.35 84.56 -51.28
N GLU A 520 -49.84 84.83 -52.49
CA GLU A 520 -51.21 84.51 -52.89
C GLU A 520 -51.34 82.99 -53.06
N ILE A 521 -52.26 82.39 -52.30
CA ILE A 521 -52.67 80.98 -52.42
C ILE A 521 -53.51 80.87 -53.69
N LEU A 522 -52.87 80.69 -54.84
CA LEU A 522 -53.53 80.34 -56.09
C LEU A 522 -52.63 79.45 -56.94
N GLN A 523 -53.20 78.30 -57.32
CA GLN A 523 -52.74 77.34 -58.33
C GLN A 523 -51.69 76.30 -57.90
N SER A 524 -52.18 75.13 -57.48
CA SER A 524 -51.61 73.82 -57.85
C SER A 524 -52.63 72.71 -57.60
N SER A 525 -53.70 72.76 -58.37
CA SER A 525 -54.54 71.62 -58.72
C SER A 525 -54.22 71.26 -60.19
N ASN A 526 -54.17 69.95 -60.48
CA ASN A 526 -53.94 69.28 -61.79
C ASN A 526 -52.45 69.12 -62.17
N GLU A 527 -51.90 67.97 -62.59
CA GLU A 527 -52.41 66.77 -63.26
C GLU A 527 -51.40 65.62 -63.05
N ASN A 528 -51.85 64.39 -62.72
CA ASN A 528 -51.44 63.15 -63.39
C ASN A 528 -52.08 61.91 -62.72
N GLU A 529 -53.16 61.45 -63.36
CA GLU A 529 -53.60 60.06 -63.34
C GLU A 529 -52.57 59.18 -64.07
N SER A 530 -52.18 58.05 -63.47
CA SER A 530 -52.14 56.73 -64.14
C SER A 530 -51.77 55.61 -63.16
N GLN A 531 -52.77 54.78 -62.88
CA GLN A 531 -52.76 53.31 -62.67
C GLN A 531 -51.45 52.62 -62.22
N GLN A 532 -51.48 51.96 -61.05
CA GLN A 532 -51.59 50.48 -60.95
C GLN A 532 -51.59 49.99 -59.48
N GLN A 533 -52.68 49.30 -59.13
CA GLN A 533 -52.85 48.14 -58.23
C GLN A 533 -51.95 47.95 -56.98
N GLY A 534 -52.61 47.81 -55.81
CA GLY A 534 -52.12 46.97 -54.71
C GLY A 534 -52.57 47.39 -53.31
N SER A 535 -53.57 46.67 -52.78
CA SER A 535 -53.90 46.37 -51.35
C SER A 535 -52.85 46.76 -50.28
N HIS A 536 -53.12 47.18 -49.03
CA HIS A 536 -54.21 46.90 -48.07
C HIS A 536 -54.11 47.92 -46.90
N GLN A 537 -55.28 48.26 -46.33
CA GLN A 537 -55.67 48.61 -44.92
C GLN A 537 -54.53 48.98 -43.93
N ILE A 538 -54.45 50.22 -43.41
CA ILE A 538 -55.19 50.83 -42.27
C ILE A 538 -55.29 49.90 -41.05
N GLU A 539 -54.51 50.16 -39.99
CA GLU A 539 -55.02 50.68 -38.70
C GLU A 539 -53.87 50.89 -37.68
N ASP A 540 -53.89 52.09 -37.10
CA ASP A 540 -53.69 52.44 -35.69
C ASP A 540 -52.35 52.26 -34.98
N HIS A 541 -51.77 53.43 -34.68
CA HIS A 541 -50.99 53.68 -33.49
C HIS A 541 -51.80 53.30 -32.22
N PRO A 542 -51.13 52.77 -31.18
CA PRO A 542 -50.91 53.70 -30.07
C PRO A 542 -49.54 53.60 -29.39
N ILE A 543 -49.15 54.79 -28.96
CA ILE A 543 -48.25 55.17 -27.87
C ILE A 543 -48.23 54.12 -26.73
N SER A 544 -47.04 53.59 -26.39
CA SER A 544 -46.74 53.30 -24.97
C SER A 544 -45.25 53.21 -24.72
N THR A 545 -44.83 53.99 -23.73
CA THR A 545 -43.56 53.93 -23.03
C THR A 545 -43.34 52.53 -22.43
N GLN A 546 -42.10 52.02 -22.44
CA GLN A 546 -41.39 51.49 -21.26
C GLN A 546 -40.09 50.73 -21.58
N LYS A 547 -39.04 51.18 -20.86
CA LYS A 547 -37.93 50.45 -20.24
C LYS A 547 -37.23 49.30 -21.00
N LYS A 548 -35.97 49.59 -21.31
CA LYS A 548 -34.89 48.65 -21.66
C LYS A 548 -34.67 47.61 -20.56
N GLY A 549 -35.07 46.36 -20.82
CA GLY A 549 -34.62 45.16 -20.10
C GLY A 549 -33.56 44.43 -20.93
N ARG A 550 -32.39 44.24 -20.33
CA ARG A 550 -31.16 43.63 -20.86
C ARG A 550 -31.36 42.13 -21.15
N PRO A 551 -30.91 41.55 -22.28
CA PRO A 551 -30.87 40.10 -22.43
C PRO A 551 -29.61 39.55 -21.76
N GLN A 552 -29.81 38.68 -20.77
CA GLN A 552 -28.80 37.72 -20.33
C GLN A 552 -28.78 36.53 -21.28
N THR A 553 -27.56 36.18 -21.70
CA THR A 553 -27.05 34.83 -21.98
C THR A 553 -28.01 33.65 -21.76
N ALA A 554 -28.20 32.80 -22.78
CA ALA A 554 -27.93 31.36 -22.69
C ALA A 554 -28.22 30.63 -24.02
N LEU A 555 -27.24 29.84 -24.43
CA LEU A 555 -27.26 28.91 -25.56
C LEU A 555 -28.28 27.77 -25.36
N PRO A 556 -28.85 27.21 -26.45
CA PRO A 556 -29.55 25.94 -26.44
C PRO A 556 -28.57 24.75 -26.47
N LYS A 557 -28.94 23.69 -25.73
CA LYS A 557 -28.39 22.33 -25.85
C LYS A 557 -29.33 21.48 -26.71
N LYS A 558 -28.79 20.74 -27.68
CA LYS A 558 -29.23 19.38 -28.08
C LYS A 558 -27.96 18.61 -28.47
N LYS A 559 -27.48 17.66 -27.66
CA LYS A 559 -27.84 16.23 -27.62
C LYS A 559 -27.72 15.54 -28.99
N ALA A 560 -26.62 14.84 -29.18
CA ALA A 560 -26.60 13.57 -29.90
C ALA A 560 -25.81 12.57 -29.04
N GLU A 561 -26.46 11.45 -28.80
CA GLU A 561 -26.10 10.34 -27.94
C GLU A 561 -25.47 9.27 -28.83
N ILE A 562 -24.20 8.92 -28.60
CA ILE A 562 -23.59 7.70 -29.15
C ILE A 562 -22.73 7.05 -28.06
N GLN A 563 -23.01 5.78 -27.82
CA GLN A 563 -22.41 4.90 -26.82
C GLN A 563 -21.05 4.35 -27.27
N ARG A 564 -20.17 4.10 -26.27
CA ARG A 564 -19.02 3.14 -26.16
C ARG A 564 -17.72 3.84 -25.71
N PRO A 565 -16.68 3.12 -25.21
CA PRO A 565 -16.65 2.04 -24.22
C PRO A 565 -15.80 2.41 -22.98
N LYS A 566 -15.89 1.56 -21.95
CA LYS A 566 -15.27 1.72 -20.62
C LYS A 566 -13.79 1.32 -20.63
N SER A 567 -12.84 2.27 -20.57
CA SER A 567 -11.47 1.97 -20.07
C SER A 567 -10.57 3.18 -19.78
N ALA A 568 -11.03 4.43 -19.91
CA ALA A 568 -10.19 5.63 -19.79
C ALA A 568 -10.49 6.54 -18.56
N LEU A 569 -10.91 5.95 -17.42
CA LEU A 569 -11.57 6.70 -16.34
C LEU A 569 -10.78 6.82 -15.03
N LEU A 570 -9.44 6.82 -15.06
CA LEU A 570 -8.64 6.81 -13.80
C LEU A 570 -7.55 7.87 -13.66
N LYS A 571 -7.43 8.87 -14.55
CA LYS A 571 -6.44 9.96 -14.36
C LYS A 571 -6.92 11.39 -14.63
N LYS A 572 -8.19 11.60 -14.99
CA LYS A 572 -8.79 12.95 -15.07
C LYS A 572 -9.38 13.45 -13.73
N VAL A 573 -9.30 12.64 -12.68
CA VAL A 573 -9.94 12.91 -11.39
C VAL A 573 -9.11 13.86 -10.52
N GLN A 574 -7.78 13.80 -10.53
CA GLN A 574 -6.97 14.56 -9.55
C GLN A 574 -6.70 16.03 -9.90
N ASN A 575 -7.06 16.52 -11.10
CA ASN A 575 -6.81 17.92 -11.50
C ASN A 575 -8.09 18.73 -11.81
N GLU A 576 -9.25 18.09 -11.88
CA GLU A 576 -10.55 18.76 -11.91
C GLU A 576 -11.17 18.89 -10.50
N GLU A 577 -10.75 18.08 -9.52
CA GLU A 577 -11.17 18.20 -8.10
C GLU A 577 -10.72 19.51 -7.42
N ARG A 578 -9.70 20.21 -7.95
CA ARG A 578 -9.30 21.54 -7.44
C ARG A 578 -10.07 22.72 -8.08
N LYS A 579 -10.91 22.50 -9.09
CA LYS A 579 -11.56 23.59 -9.85
C LYS A 579 -13.09 23.62 -9.78
N GLN A 580 -13.73 22.76 -8.99
CA GLN A 580 -15.18 22.77 -8.80
C GLN A 580 -15.65 22.77 -7.34
N ILE A 581 -14.76 23.11 -6.39
CA ILE A 581 -15.24 23.50 -5.06
C ILE A 581 -15.68 24.96 -5.20
N ARG A 582 -16.98 25.17 -5.44
CA ARG A 582 -17.59 26.50 -5.26
C ARG A 582 -17.39 26.83 -3.79
N ILE A 583 -16.46 27.72 -3.52
CA ILE A 583 -16.29 28.35 -2.22
C ILE A 583 -17.67 28.87 -1.83
N SER A 584 -18.21 28.37 -0.72
CA SER A 584 -19.40 28.97 -0.10
C SER A 584 -19.10 30.44 0.14
N ASP A 585 -19.96 31.35 -0.31
CA ASP A 585 -19.78 32.79 -0.11
C ASP A 585 -19.96 33.20 1.37
N ASP A 586 -20.21 32.25 2.28
CA ASP A 586 -20.32 32.48 3.72
C ASP A 586 -18.93 32.58 4.38
N PRO A 587 -18.54 33.76 4.91
CA PRO A 587 -17.25 33.98 5.55
C PRO A 587 -17.01 33.08 6.78
N GLN A 588 -18.08 32.66 7.46
CA GLN A 588 -17.95 31.81 8.65
C GLN A 588 -17.56 30.37 8.30
N GLN A 589 -18.12 29.81 7.22
CA GLN A 589 -17.74 28.49 6.73
C GLN A 589 -16.31 28.48 6.19
N GLN A 590 -15.87 29.57 5.55
CA GLN A 590 -14.48 29.72 5.11
C GLN A 590 -13.50 29.72 6.29
N TYR A 591 -13.80 30.47 7.35
CA TYR A 591 -12.95 30.50 8.54
C TYR A 591 -12.86 29.13 9.24
N GLN A 592 -13.98 28.40 9.32
CA GLN A 592 -14.01 27.05 9.89
C GLN A 592 -13.24 26.04 9.04
N LEU A 593 -13.33 26.14 7.70
CA LEU A 593 -12.54 25.32 6.79
C LEU A 593 -11.04 25.62 6.93
N GLU A 594 -10.66 26.89 7.01
CA GLU A 594 -9.27 27.30 7.21
C GLU A 594 -8.72 26.80 8.55
N LEU A 595 -9.51 26.85 9.62
CA LEU A 595 -9.14 26.32 10.92
C LEU A 595 -8.96 24.79 10.90
N LEU A 596 -9.83 24.07 10.18
CA LEU A 596 -9.71 22.63 9.98
C LEU A 596 -8.44 22.29 9.18
N GLU A 597 -8.16 23.03 8.11
CA GLU A 597 -6.92 22.86 7.33
C GLU A 597 -5.67 23.14 8.17
N GLN A 598 -5.68 24.13 9.05
CA GLN A 598 -4.58 24.40 9.99
C GLN A 598 -4.37 23.24 10.97
N GLN A 599 -5.46 22.69 11.54
CA GLN A 599 -5.37 21.54 12.45
C GLN A 599 -4.80 20.29 11.75
N GLN A 600 -5.24 20.05 10.51
CA GLN A 600 -4.72 18.95 9.69
C GLN A 600 -3.24 19.14 9.35
N GLN A 601 -2.82 20.37 9.03
CA GLN A 601 -1.41 20.69 8.80
C GLN A 601 -0.57 20.44 10.06
N GLU A 602 -1.02 20.87 11.23
CA GLU A 602 -0.32 20.65 12.50
C GLU A 602 -0.21 19.16 12.84
N GLU A 603 -1.27 18.38 12.64
CA GLU A 603 -1.27 16.93 12.86
C GLU A 603 -0.31 16.21 11.90
N MET A 604 -0.27 16.64 10.63
CA MET A 604 0.67 16.13 9.65
C MET A 604 2.13 16.45 10.01
N ILE A 605 2.40 17.69 10.47
CA ILE A 605 3.73 18.10 10.94
C ILE A 605 4.17 17.25 12.13
N ASN A 606 3.30 17.08 13.15
CA ASN A 606 3.59 16.27 14.32
C ASN A 606 3.89 14.80 13.95
N LEU A 607 3.15 14.22 13.01
CA LEU A 607 3.44 12.86 12.52
C LEU A 607 4.81 12.80 11.82
N LEU A 608 5.13 13.79 10.98
CA LEU A 608 6.41 13.84 10.26
C LEU A 608 7.61 14.05 11.21
N GLU A 609 7.48 14.91 12.21
CA GLU A 609 8.51 15.12 13.23
C GLU A 609 8.76 13.86 14.04
N ASN A 610 7.69 13.17 14.48
CA ASN A 610 7.80 11.89 15.17
C ASN A 610 8.51 10.83 14.31
N GLU A 611 8.16 10.72 13.02
CA GLU A 611 8.85 9.79 12.11
C GLU A 611 10.30 10.18 11.85
N GLN A 612 10.62 11.47 11.84
CA GLN A 612 11.99 11.96 11.71
C GLN A 612 12.82 11.60 12.94
N VAL A 613 12.26 11.74 14.15
CA VAL A 613 12.92 11.32 15.40
C VAL A 613 13.16 9.81 15.39
N LEU A 614 12.16 9.00 15.02
CA LEU A 614 12.32 7.55 14.90
C LEU A 614 13.37 7.18 13.86
N GLU A 615 13.45 7.89 12.73
CA GLU A 615 14.48 7.66 11.73
C GLU A 615 15.89 7.95 12.25
N GLN A 616 16.07 9.04 13.01
CA GLN A 616 17.34 9.34 13.67
C GLN A 616 17.71 8.27 14.71
N GLU A 617 16.74 7.73 15.44
CA GLU A 617 16.96 6.62 16.38
C GLU A 617 17.38 5.34 15.65
N ARG A 618 16.75 5.02 14.51
CA ARG A 618 17.14 3.90 13.65
C ARG A 618 18.57 4.06 13.15
N GLU A 619 18.95 5.24 12.67
CA GLU A 619 20.33 5.52 12.23
C GLU A 619 21.34 5.35 13.37
N LYS A 620 21.02 5.86 14.57
CA LYS A 620 21.85 5.66 15.77
C LYS A 620 22.00 4.18 16.12
N GLN A 621 20.91 3.41 16.06
CA GLN A 621 20.93 1.97 16.34
C GLN A 621 21.75 1.19 15.30
N LEU A 622 21.68 1.57 14.01
CA LEU A 622 22.53 0.97 12.97
C LEU A 622 24.00 1.28 13.16
N TYR A 623 24.33 2.48 13.66
CA TYR A 623 25.71 2.90 13.90
C TYR A 623 26.33 2.19 15.12
N GLN A 624 25.52 1.83 16.12
CA GLN A 624 25.97 1.16 17.34
C GLN A 624 26.24 -0.35 17.16
N ILE A 625 25.79 -0.97 16.07
CA ILE A 625 25.98 -2.41 15.83
C ILE A 625 27.28 -2.66 15.07
N GLU A 626 28.25 -3.29 15.74
CA GLU A 626 29.54 -3.68 15.15
C GLU A 626 29.43 -4.88 14.21
N ASN A 627 28.47 -5.79 14.45
CA ASN A 627 28.28 -6.98 13.62
C ASN A 627 27.50 -6.67 12.34
N LYS A 628 28.17 -6.77 11.20
CA LYS A 628 27.61 -6.51 9.87
C LYS A 628 26.38 -7.36 9.53
N GLN A 629 26.29 -8.61 10.00
CA GLN A 629 25.11 -9.45 9.74
C GLN A 629 23.88 -8.98 10.51
N ASP A 630 24.06 -8.56 11.76
CA ASP A 630 22.99 -8.01 12.58
C ASP A 630 22.56 -6.63 12.09
N GLN A 631 23.51 -5.81 11.62
CA GLN A 631 23.23 -4.54 10.96
C GLN A 631 22.34 -4.72 9.71
N LEU A 632 22.66 -5.69 8.84
CA LEU A 632 21.83 -6.01 7.66
C LEU A 632 20.44 -6.56 8.03
N ARG A 633 20.34 -7.27 9.16
CA ARG A 633 19.05 -7.74 9.67
C ARG A 633 18.22 -6.58 10.21
N LEU A 634 18.84 -5.66 10.96
CA LEU A 634 18.19 -4.48 11.50
C LEU A 634 17.72 -3.54 10.39
N GLU A 635 18.54 -3.32 9.36
CA GLU A 635 18.18 -2.52 8.18
C GLU A 635 16.90 -3.05 7.51
N LYS A 636 16.73 -4.37 7.42
CA LYS A 636 15.50 -4.97 6.88
C LYS A 636 14.28 -4.71 7.76
N ILE A 637 14.45 -4.71 9.09
CA ILE A 637 13.37 -4.39 10.03
C ILE A 637 12.99 -2.92 9.87
N PHE A 638 13.98 -2.02 9.82
CA PHE A 638 13.76 -0.60 9.60
C PHE A 638 13.15 -0.28 8.24
N GLN A 639 13.46 -1.06 7.20
CA GLN A 639 12.77 -0.92 5.93
C GLN A 639 11.27 -1.26 6.03
N ILE A 640 10.90 -2.24 6.87
CA ILE A 640 9.50 -2.57 7.14
C ILE A 640 8.85 -1.42 7.92
N GLU A 641 9.52 -0.89 8.93
CA GLU A 641 9.02 0.24 9.72
C GLU A 641 8.86 1.53 8.89
N ARG A 642 9.83 1.86 8.01
CA ARG A 642 9.71 2.97 7.03
C ARG A 642 8.50 2.78 6.13
N ASN A 643 8.22 1.56 5.71
CA ASN A 643 7.02 1.27 4.92
C ASN A 643 5.74 1.44 5.75
N GLN A 644 5.75 1.08 7.04
CA GLN A 644 4.63 1.33 7.95
C GLN A 644 4.43 2.82 8.24
N ALA A 645 5.51 3.59 8.37
CA ALA A 645 5.49 5.04 8.49
C ALA A 645 4.84 5.70 7.27
N LYS A 646 5.28 5.32 6.06
CA LYS A 646 4.65 5.75 4.80
C LYS A 646 3.16 5.42 4.76
N LYS A 647 2.78 4.24 5.26
CA LYS A 647 1.36 3.85 5.35
C LYS A 647 0.58 4.76 6.29
N ARG A 648 1.11 5.05 7.49
CA ARG A 648 0.48 5.97 8.46
C ARG A 648 0.32 7.39 7.89
N ILE A 649 1.32 7.90 7.18
CA ILE A 649 1.24 9.23 6.52
C ILE A 649 0.12 9.24 5.46
N LEU A 650 0.03 8.18 4.64
CA LEU A 650 -1.02 8.08 3.63
C LEU A 650 -2.41 7.94 4.24
N GLU A 651 -2.55 7.15 5.31
CA GLU A 651 -3.81 7.00 6.04
C GLU A 651 -4.28 8.35 6.61
N LEU A 652 -3.37 9.10 7.23
CA LEU A 652 -3.68 10.43 7.77
C LEU A 652 -4.08 11.42 6.66
N GLN A 653 -3.39 11.41 5.51
CA GLN A 653 -3.77 12.23 4.35
C GLN A 653 -5.16 11.88 3.79
N GLU A 654 -5.52 10.60 3.80
CA GLU A 654 -6.86 10.15 3.39
C GLU A 654 -7.93 10.58 4.41
N GLU A 655 -7.62 10.51 5.71
CA GLU A 655 -8.50 11.00 6.77
C GLU A 655 -8.72 12.51 6.66
N HIS A 656 -7.67 13.30 6.45
CA HIS A 656 -7.76 14.75 6.24
C HIS A 656 -8.64 15.12 5.05
N LYS A 657 -8.48 14.41 3.92
CA LYS A 657 -9.34 14.59 2.75
C LYS A 657 -10.80 14.29 3.05
N LYS A 658 -11.08 13.18 3.74
CA LYS A 658 -12.45 12.82 4.12
C LYS A 658 -13.07 13.87 5.03
N GLN A 659 -12.33 14.38 6.00
CA GLN A 659 -12.82 15.45 6.88
C GLN A 659 -13.15 16.73 6.11
N ILE A 660 -12.33 17.12 5.11
CA ILE A 660 -12.64 18.26 4.24
C ILE A 660 -13.89 17.97 3.39
N GLU A 661 -13.99 16.77 2.80
CA GLU A 661 -15.16 16.37 2.01
C GLU A 661 -16.43 16.35 2.86
N GLU A 662 -16.37 15.84 4.09
CA GLU A 662 -17.48 15.83 5.05
C GLU A 662 -17.85 17.24 5.49
N PHE A 663 -16.86 18.10 5.79
CA PHE A 663 -17.11 19.50 6.14
C PHE A 663 -17.78 20.27 5.00
N MET A 664 -17.36 20.03 3.75
CA MET A 664 -17.95 20.66 2.57
C MET A 664 -19.31 20.08 2.15
N SER A 665 -19.67 18.90 2.66
CA SER A 665 -20.95 18.23 2.38
C SER A 665 -22.05 18.62 3.37
N ASN A 666 -21.69 19.17 4.52
CA ASN A 666 -22.59 19.71 5.54
C ASN A 666 -22.77 21.22 5.35
#